data_AF-A0A8T5XFA1-F1
#
_entry.id   AF-A0A8T5XFA1-F1
#
_cell.length_a   1.000
_cell.length_b   1.000
_cell.length_c   1.000
_cell.angle_alpha   90.00
_cell.angle_beta   90.00
_cell.angle_gamma   90.00
#
_symmetry.space_group_name_H-M   'P 1'
#
loop_
_entity.id
_entity.type
_entity.pdbx_description
1 polymer ?
#
loop_
_entity_poly.entity_id
_entity_poly.type
_entity_poly.pdbx_seq_one_letter_code
_entity_poly.pdbx_strand_id
1 'polypeptide(L)'
;MKKILISLIFVIIIFNSNVIADDLESKIGDYVNFGSYNNKPLTWRIINKDNNGILLFCDKIIEIKSFDTTNNYWPRSNVRTWLNSNKVKVNYYHREENNNFFNFNDYENQAGFLKEFTNKEMDLITPINHKVLLSNNNIETKYGGNEGHIYNDSLKEAIANYKRSYFQIVKDKVFLLSVKEVNELLNNTDIGIYADLSEDIKSKFRGNLKEEFMAYWLRTPTFNSKRGVRCVRLDEIAINNCDFSLNGIRPALYIKNEALYQGEGTKDNPYGIEGLNDKKNYKSFVERIFLLNILAAIYLYIFKRVNVLDIKLDKFKSGIVFILSIITFSLFMYNNNFMLSINFIVLLLIFSKVYGCDWIKVIISLLFVSVILLLGNLYSIKILDLLYNVSPNGYDRTGFLSKVTKNILLLQFSYIFTELIDNTVKKIKKRLDKQSNKGRLMSLFYIIGITLPLILSRYIYNLVIKSTGTYINERFYYVGMFLIIMMVSLLSFSFILMFVHFLYKDKQIYNLSKIAKKDDMTGALNRREGLRVLKEMIKEAKIKNKDLTVCFVDIDNLKYVNDNLGHKEGDSLISNVSDIIINKLRKSDVLCRLGGDEFLLIMDNCNTLKAKKVLNRINLEIDKFNDFEGKNYKTGLSYGFAELKESINIDELIELADKEMYKNKKLNKAIYTKNRN
;
A
#
# COMPACT_ATOMS: atom_id res chain seq x y z
N MET A 1 5.81 23.52 -2.52
CA MET A 1 4.87 24.13 -1.55
C MET A 1 3.51 24.46 -2.17
N LYS A 2 3.36 25.41 -3.10
CA LYS A 2 2.04 25.78 -3.69
C LYS A 2 1.18 24.62 -4.20
N LYS A 3 1.76 23.61 -4.87
CA LYS A 3 1.02 22.43 -5.38
C LYS A 3 0.58 21.43 -4.28
N ILE A 4 1.30 21.40 -3.15
CA ILE A 4 0.93 20.59 -1.98
C ILE A 4 -0.21 21.28 -1.22
N LEU A 5 -0.17 22.61 -1.15
CA LEU A 5 -1.23 23.43 -0.55
C LEU A 5 -2.56 23.29 -1.32
N ILE A 6 -2.54 23.25 -2.65
CA ILE A 6 -3.73 23.05 -3.48
C ILE A 6 -4.32 21.65 -3.29
N SER A 7 -3.49 20.62 -3.11
CA SER A 7 -3.96 19.26 -2.79
C SER A 7 -4.57 19.19 -1.39
N LEU A 8 -4.02 19.92 -0.42
CA LEU A 8 -4.58 20.07 0.92
C LEU A 8 -5.93 20.82 0.91
N ILE A 9 -6.06 21.85 0.07
CA ILE A 9 -7.33 22.59 -0.11
C ILE A 9 -8.40 21.71 -0.77
N PHE A 10 -8.04 20.89 -1.77
CA PHE A 10 -8.97 19.92 -2.36
C PHE A 10 -9.44 18.86 -1.36
N VAL A 11 -8.57 18.44 -0.44
CA VAL A 11 -8.92 17.53 0.66
C VAL A 11 -9.84 18.21 1.68
N ILE A 12 -9.66 19.50 1.96
CA ILE A 12 -10.56 20.28 2.83
C ILE A 12 -11.94 20.46 2.20
N ILE A 13 -12.02 20.63 0.87
CA ILE A 13 -13.29 20.75 0.14
C ILE A 13 -14.08 19.44 0.16
N ILE A 14 -13.41 18.28 0.05
CA ILE A 14 -14.04 16.95 0.17
C ILE A 14 -14.51 16.69 1.62
N PHE A 15 -13.87 17.30 2.61
CA PHE A 15 -14.27 17.20 4.02
C PHE A 15 -15.52 18.02 4.38
N ASN A 16 -15.91 19.00 3.56
CA ASN A 16 -17.11 19.81 3.78
C ASN A 16 -18.36 19.31 3.04
N SER A 17 -18.25 18.26 2.23
CA SER A 17 -19.44 17.51 1.80
C SER A 17 -19.80 16.50 2.88
N ASN A 18 -20.90 16.74 3.59
CA ASN A 18 -21.54 15.77 4.47
C ASN A 18 -21.83 14.49 3.67
N VAL A 19 -20.93 13.51 3.73
CA VAL A 19 -21.22 12.14 3.32
C VAL A 19 -22.01 11.53 4.47
N ILE A 20 -23.33 11.64 4.35
CA ILE A 20 -24.30 10.88 5.13
C ILE A 20 -23.90 9.41 4.98
N ALA A 21 -23.62 8.74 6.09
CA ALA A 21 -23.50 7.28 6.09
C ALA A 21 -24.82 6.73 5.54
N ASP A 22 -24.79 5.90 4.51
CA ASP A 22 -25.98 5.15 4.13
C ASP A 22 -26.44 4.40 5.38
N ASP A 23 -27.61 4.75 5.88
CA ASP A 23 -28.26 4.03 6.97
C ASP A 23 -28.29 2.54 6.57
N LEU A 24 -27.80 1.65 7.45
CA LEU A 24 -28.04 0.22 7.30
C LEU A 24 -29.57 0.04 7.32
N GLU A 25 -30.16 -0.14 6.14
CA GLU A 25 -31.60 -0.19 5.93
C GLU A 25 -32.15 -1.54 6.42
N SER A 26 -32.16 -1.72 7.74
CA SER A 26 -32.76 -2.88 8.39
C SER A 26 -34.25 -2.95 8.08
N LYS A 27 -34.81 -4.15 8.04
CA LYS A 27 -36.20 -4.42 7.70
C LYS A 27 -36.93 -5.03 8.89
N ILE A 28 -38.26 -4.87 8.89
CA ILE A 28 -39.11 -5.61 9.83
C ILE A 28 -38.94 -7.10 9.50
N GLY A 29 -38.68 -7.92 10.52
CA GLY A 29 -38.36 -9.34 10.40
C GLY A 29 -36.89 -9.69 10.60
N ASP A 30 -35.98 -8.72 10.48
CA ASP A 30 -34.55 -8.96 10.65
C ASP A 30 -34.18 -9.29 12.11
N TYR A 31 -33.06 -9.98 12.28
CA TYR A 31 -32.55 -10.42 13.57
C TYR A 31 -31.43 -9.51 14.08
N VAL A 32 -31.41 -9.31 15.40
CA VAL A 32 -30.45 -8.46 16.11
C VAL A 32 -29.94 -9.18 17.36
N ASN A 33 -28.64 -9.17 17.60
CA ASN A 33 -28.05 -9.62 18.86
C ASN A 33 -27.87 -8.42 19.80
N PHE A 34 -28.50 -8.48 20.98
CA PHE A 34 -28.49 -7.37 21.94
C PHE A 34 -28.56 -7.84 23.39
N GLY A 35 -27.55 -7.50 24.19
CA GLY A 35 -27.47 -7.93 25.57
C GLY A 35 -27.28 -9.43 25.74
N SER A 36 -27.13 -9.84 26.99
CA SER A 36 -27.01 -11.23 27.38
C SER A 36 -27.84 -11.52 28.62
N TYR A 37 -28.23 -12.78 28.78
CA TYR A 37 -28.88 -13.30 29.97
C TYR A 37 -28.38 -14.73 30.23
N ASN A 38 -28.07 -15.06 31.49
CA ASN A 38 -27.41 -16.31 31.88
C ASN A 38 -26.11 -16.60 31.10
N ASN A 39 -25.31 -15.56 30.85
CA ASN A 39 -24.07 -15.58 30.06
C ASN A 39 -24.25 -16.01 28.58
N LYS A 40 -25.47 -15.93 28.05
CA LYS A 40 -25.76 -16.17 26.63
C LYS A 40 -26.27 -14.92 25.92
N PRO A 41 -25.82 -14.65 24.68
CA PRO A 41 -26.33 -13.53 23.91
C PRO A 41 -27.82 -13.73 23.62
N LEU A 42 -28.58 -12.64 23.67
CA LEU A 42 -29.99 -12.64 23.31
C LEU A 42 -30.16 -12.23 21.85
N THR A 43 -30.95 -13.01 21.12
CA THR A 43 -31.36 -12.70 19.75
C THR A 43 -32.78 -12.16 19.75
N TRP A 44 -32.99 -11.10 19.00
CA TRP A 44 -34.23 -10.33 18.91
C TRP A 44 -34.65 -10.20 17.46
N ARG A 45 -35.94 -10.05 17.22
CA ARG A 45 -36.51 -9.68 15.93
C ARG A 45 -36.94 -8.22 15.93
N ILE A 46 -36.70 -7.54 14.82
CA ILE A 46 -37.26 -6.21 14.57
C ILE A 46 -38.72 -6.39 14.20
N ILE A 47 -39.63 -5.91 15.05
CA ILE A 47 -41.07 -6.05 14.81
C ILE A 47 -41.76 -4.74 14.44
N ASN A 48 -41.16 -3.60 14.76
CA ASN A 48 -41.68 -2.28 14.37
C ASN A 48 -40.56 -1.24 14.36
N LYS A 49 -40.79 -0.13 13.63
CA LYS A 49 -39.93 1.04 13.61
C LYS A 49 -40.80 2.29 13.67
N ASP A 50 -40.59 3.12 14.68
CA ASP A 50 -41.36 4.34 14.86
C ASP A 50 -40.49 5.47 15.47
N ASN A 51 -41.11 6.58 15.86
CA ASN A 51 -40.42 7.75 16.41
C ASN A 51 -39.69 7.47 17.74
N ASN A 52 -40.02 6.37 18.42
CA ASN A 52 -39.35 5.92 19.64
C ASN A 52 -38.10 5.07 19.36
N GLY A 53 -37.90 4.65 18.10
CA GLY A 53 -36.78 3.86 17.64
C GLY A 53 -37.21 2.53 17.02
N ILE A 54 -36.35 1.53 17.16
CA ILE A 54 -36.55 0.17 16.65
C ILE A 54 -37.11 -0.68 17.80
N LEU A 55 -38.31 -1.23 17.61
CA LEU A 55 -38.93 -2.16 18.55
C LEU A 55 -38.39 -3.57 18.32
N LEU A 56 -37.64 -4.05 19.31
CA LEU A 56 -37.11 -5.40 19.36
C LEU A 56 -38.02 -6.30 20.20
N PHE A 57 -38.27 -7.50 19.70
CA PHE A 57 -38.99 -8.55 20.41
C PHE A 57 -38.14 -9.82 20.45
N CYS A 58 -37.94 -10.39 21.63
CA CYS A 58 -37.03 -11.52 21.79
C CYS A 58 -37.49 -12.71 20.92
N ASP A 59 -36.56 -13.39 20.24
CA ASP A 59 -36.90 -14.50 19.32
C ASP A 59 -37.48 -15.70 20.08
N LYS A 60 -36.99 -15.96 21.30
CA LYS A 60 -37.37 -17.10 22.13
C LYS A 60 -37.92 -16.69 23.49
N ILE A 61 -38.62 -17.62 24.15
CA ILE A 61 -38.95 -17.52 25.57
C ILE A 61 -37.66 -17.70 26.39
N ILE A 62 -37.30 -16.69 27.20
CA ILE A 62 -36.00 -16.61 27.88
C ILE A 62 -36.01 -17.14 29.30
N GLU A 63 -37.19 -17.22 29.93
CA GLU A 63 -37.35 -17.74 31.28
C GLU A 63 -38.81 -18.16 31.53
N ILE A 64 -39.07 -19.02 32.50
CA ILE A 64 -40.44 -19.42 32.92
C ILE A 64 -40.68 -19.01 34.37
N LYS A 65 -41.70 -18.16 34.57
CA LYS A 65 -42.03 -17.55 35.87
C LYS A 65 -43.50 -17.13 35.95
N SER A 66 -44.01 -17.07 37.17
CA SER A 66 -45.27 -16.38 37.46
C SER A 66 -45.16 -14.89 37.14
N PHE A 67 -46.29 -14.29 36.75
CA PHE A 67 -46.41 -12.86 36.50
C PHE A 67 -46.24 -12.05 37.78
N ASP A 68 -46.97 -12.47 38.82
CA ASP A 68 -46.94 -11.93 40.18
C ASP A 68 -47.58 -12.95 41.14
N THR A 69 -47.23 -12.91 42.42
CA THR A 69 -47.80 -13.83 43.42
C THR A 69 -49.20 -13.43 43.89
N THR A 70 -49.62 -12.18 43.69
CA THR A 70 -50.81 -11.63 44.37
C THR A 70 -51.86 -11.00 43.46
N ASN A 71 -51.47 -10.39 42.34
CA ASN A 71 -52.38 -9.59 41.52
C ASN A 71 -51.95 -9.46 40.04
N ASN A 72 -52.86 -9.03 39.18
CA ASN A 72 -52.61 -8.80 37.75
C ASN A 72 -52.09 -7.39 37.40
N TYR A 73 -51.58 -6.63 38.37
CA TYR A 73 -51.23 -5.22 38.19
C TYR A 73 -49.78 -5.03 37.73
N TRP A 74 -49.60 -4.79 36.42
CA TRP A 74 -48.28 -4.63 35.79
C TRP A 74 -47.30 -3.67 36.51
N PRO A 75 -47.65 -2.45 36.94
CA PRO A 75 -46.67 -1.50 37.49
C PRO A 75 -45.93 -2.00 38.73
N ARG A 76 -46.57 -2.85 39.53
CA ARG A 76 -45.98 -3.44 40.75
C ARG A 76 -45.69 -4.93 40.59
N SER A 77 -45.79 -5.47 39.37
CA SER A 77 -45.58 -6.90 39.17
C SER A 77 -44.12 -7.32 39.36
N ASN A 78 -43.93 -8.53 39.85
CA ASN A 78 -42.60 -9.12 39.99
C ASN A 78 -41.86 -9.23 38.64
N VAL A 79 -42.56 -9.64 37.56
CA VAL A 79 -41.99 -9.67 36.20
C VAL A 79 -41.43 -8.30 35.80
N ARG A 80 -42.22 -7.24 35.95
CA ARG A 80 -41.81 -5.89 35.53
C ARG A 80 -40.60 -5.41 36.34
N THR A 81 -40.63 -5.64 37.64
CA THR A 81 -39.54 -5.29 38.56
C THR A 81 -38.24 -6.00 38.17
N TRP A 82 -38.33 -7.28 37.84
CA TRP A 82 -37.19 -8.08 37.38
C TRP A 82 -36.66 -7.61 36.01
N LEU A 83 -37.54 -7.41 35.01
CA LEU A 83 -37.17 -6.98 33.65
C LEU A 83 -36.44 -5.63 33.63
N ASN A 84 -36.75 -4.73 34.55
CA ASN A 84 -36.20 -3.38 34.59
C ASN A 84 -35.07 -3.19 35.63
N SER A 85 -34.59 -4.27 36.25
CA SER A 85 -33.51 -4.23 37.24
C SER A 85 -32.17 -4.67 36.62
N ASN A 86 -31.11 -3.93 36.92
CA ASN A 86 -29.72 -4.30 36.63
C ASN A 86 -28.94 -4.75 37.89
N LYS A 87 -29.65 -4.97 39.01
CA LYS A 87 -29.04 -5.35 40.30
C LYS A 87 -28.83 -6.85 40.40
N VAL A 88 -27.78 -7.25 41.11
CA VAL A 88 -27.52 -8.65 41.47
C VAL A 88 -28.63 -9.22 42.37
N LYS A 89 -29.19 -8.39 43.26
CA LYS A 89 -30.36 -8.72 44.08
C LYS A 89 -31.48 -7.71 43.81
N VAL A 90 -32.63 -8.20 43.37
CA VAL A 90 -33.79 -7.37 43.03
C VAL A 90 -34.68 -7.20 44.25
N ASN A 91 -35.18 -5.97 44.49
CA ASN A 91 -36.13 -5.69 45.56
C ASN A 91 -37.54 -5.67 44.96
N TYR A 92 -38.35 -6.66 45.32
CA TYR A 92 -39.73 -6.81 44.86
C TYR A 92 -40.72 -6.12 45.79
N TYR A 93 -41.86 -5.71 45.24
CA TYR A 93 -42.95 -5.04 45.97
C TYR A 93 -43.73 -5.99 46.88
N HIS A 94 -43.96 -7.22 46.42
CA HIS A 94 -44.64 -8.26 47.17
C HIS A 94 -43.61 -9.33 47.57
N ARG A 95 -43.48 -9.59 48.87
CA ARG A 95 -42.72 -10.71 49.44
C ARG A 95 -43.70 -11.68 50.09
N GLU A 96 -43.33 -12.97 50.06
CA GLU A 96 -44.04 -14.16 50.59
C GLU A 96 -45.10 -14.73 49.62
N GLU A 97 -45.28 -16.04 49.43
CA GLU A 97 -44.78 -17.26 50.11
C GLU A 97 -44.83 -18.42 49.08
N ASN A 98 -44.08 -19.50 49.34
CA ASN A 98 -44.00 -20.76 48.58
C ASN A 98 -45.37 -21.33 48.13
N ASN A 99 -45.89 -20.89 46.99
CA ASN A 99 -46.94 -21.62 46.26
C ASN A 99 -46.40 -22.12 44.92
N ASN A 100 -45.20 -22.71 45.01
CA ASN A 100 -44.56 -23.46 43.93
C ASN A 100 -45.33 -24.77 43.71
N PHE A 101 -46.34 -24.76 42.84
CA PHE A 101 -46.91 -26.02 42.36
C PHE A 101 -45.86 -26.87 41.61
N PHE A 102 -44.72 -26.29 41.19
CA PHE A 102 -43.67 -26.98 40.44
C PHE A 102 -42.19 -26.53 40.67
N ASN A 103 -41.87 -25.70 41.67
CA ASN A 103 -40.49 -25.27 41.97
C ASN A 103 -39.72 -24.61 40.80
N PHE A 104 -40.40 -23.89 39.90
CA PHE A 104 -39.73 -23.21 38.78
C PHE A 104 -39.37 -21.76 39.15
N ASN A 105 -38.09 -21.57 39.49
CA ASN A 105 -37.36 -20.29 39.56
C ASN A 105 -37.99 -19.15 40.40
N ASP A 106 -37.74 -19.17 41.71
CA ASP A 106 -38.12 -18.06 42.60
C ASP A 106 -37.39 -16.76 42.25
N TYR A 107 -38.13 -15.64 42.33
CA TYR A 107 -37.60 -14.29 42.08
C TYR A 107 -36.52 -13.87 43.09
N GLU A 108 -36.54 -14.42 44.30
CA GLU A 108 -35.74 -13.96 45.45
C GLU A 108 -34.22 -14.08 45.25
N ASN A 109 -33.79 -15.08 44.49
CA ASN A 109 -32.38 -15.41 44.30
C ASN A 109 -31.84 -15.07 42.90
N GLN A 110 -32.65 -14.42 42.07
CA GLN A 110 -32.25 -14.09 40.70
C GLN A 110 -31.81 -12.63 40.56
N ALA A 111 -30.74 -12.46 39.79
CA ALA A 111 -30.33 -11.15 39.30
C ALA A 111 -31.39 -10.57 38.37
N GLY A 112 -31.46 -9.24 38.33
CA GLY A 112 -32.34 -8.54 37.40
C GLY A 112 -31.94 -8.83 35.95
N PHE A 113 -32.92 -8.77 35.05
CA PHE A 113 -32.74 -9.10 33.63
C PHE A 113 -31.63 -8.26 32.96
N LEU A 114 -31.51 -6.98 33.32
CA LEU A 114 -30.52 -6.07 32.77
C LEU A 114 -29.15 -6.15 33.45
N LYS A 115 -28.93 -7.07 34.41
CA LYS A 115 -27.66 -7.16 35.16
C LYS A 115 -26.48 -7.48 34.25
N GLU A 116 -26.69 -8.28 33.20
CA GLU A 116 -25.63 -8.69 32.27
C GLU A 116 -25.54 -7.79 31.04
N PHE A 117 -26.46 -6.82 30.89
CA PHE A 117 -26.36 -5.81 29.86
C PHE A 117 -25.23 -4.85 30.23
N THR A 118 -24.39 -4.54 29.25
CA THR A 118 -23.35 -3.53 29.42
C THR A 118 -23.96 -2.15 29.59
N ASN A 119 -23.22 -1.22 30.23
CA ASN A 119 -23.67 0.17 30.35
C ASN A 119 -23.97 0.79 28.97
N LYS A 120 -23.18 0.44 27.95
CA LYS A 120 -23.39 0.90 26.58
C LYS A 120 -24.72 0.42 26.00
N GLU A 121 -25.06 -0.85 26.18
CA GLU A 121 -26.34 -1.41 25.71
C GLU A 121 -27.50 -0.76 26.45
N MET A 122 -27.40 -0.60 27.76
CA MET A 122 -28.43 0.08 28.56
C MET A 122 -28.67 1.54 28.11
N ASP A 123 -27.63 2.25 27.65
CA ASP A 123 -27.74 3.62 27.13
C ASP A 123 -28.41 3.71 25.75
N LEU A 124 -28.48 2.59 25.02
CA LEU A 124 -29.15 2.49 23.73
C LEU A 124 -30.64 2.16 23.87
N ILE A 125 -31.06 1.59 25.00
CA ILE A 125 -32.46 1.31 25.29
C ILE A 125 -33.22 2.63 25.46
N THR A 126 -34.24 2.85 24.63
CA THR A 126 -35.13 4.01 24.75
C THR A 126 -36.22 3.69 25.76
N PRO A 127 -36.31 4.37 26.91
CA PRO A 127 -37.39 4.14 27.87
C PRO A 127 -38.71 4.73 27.34
N ILE A 128 -39.76 3.92 27.28
CA ILE A 128 -41.04 4.29 26.66
C ILE A 128 -42.16 4.40 27.69
N ASN A 129 -43.05 5.37 27.47
CA ASN A 129 -44.29 5.52 28.22
C ASN A 129 -45.39 4.68 27.54
N HIS A 130 -45.83 3.61 28.19
CA HIS A 130 -46.88 2.73 27.67
C HIS A 130 -48.23 3.02 28.33
N LYS A 131 -49.28 2.94 27.52
CA LYS A 131 -50.65 2.74 28.01
C LYS A 131 -50.76 1.32 28.59
N VAL A 132 -50.95 1.21 29.91
CA VAL A 132 -51.12 -0.05 30.62
C VAL A 132 -52.54 -0.10 31.16
N LEU A 133 -53.32 -1.10 30.70
CA LEU A 133 -54.71 -1.25 31.14
C LEU A 133 -54.78 -1.61 32.63
N LEU A 134 -55.88 -1.23 33.26
CA LEU A 134 -56.14 -1.46 34.68
C LEU A 134 -57.21 -2.54 34.88
N SER A 135 -57.10 -3.30 35.96
CA SER A 135 -58.20 -4.12 36.47
C SER A 135 -59.10 -3.29 37.39
N ASN A 136 -60.28 -3.83 37.71
CA ASN A 136 -61.27 -3.16 38.56
C ASN A 136 -60.69 -2.75 39.92
N ASN A 137 -59.77 -3.56 40.46
CA ASN A 137 -59.13 -3.34 41.76
C ASN A 137 -58.11 -2.18 41.76
N ASN A 138 -57.75 -1.65 40.59
CA ASN A 138 -56.73 -0.61 40.44
C ASN A 138 -57.25 0.62 39.69
N ILE A 139 -58.57 0.80 39.58
CA ILE A 139 -59.17 1.94 38.88
C ILE A 139 -58.79 3.29 39.52
N GLU A 140 -58.57 3.32 40.83
CA GLU A 140 -58.18 4.55 41.54
C GLU A 140 -56.86 5.14 41.02
N THR A 141 -55.99 4.33 40.40
CA THR A 141 -54.73 4.79 39.81
C THR A 141 -54.85 5.18 38.33
N LYS A 142 -56.08 5.33 37.79
CA LYS A 142 -56.28 5.62 36.38
C LYS A 142 -55.79 7.01 35.99
N TYR A 143 -55.09 7.05 34.86
CA TYR A 143 -54.77 8.28 34.14
C TYR A 143 -55.90 8.66 33.18
N GLY A 144 -56.57 7.67 32.58
CA GLY A 144 -57.68 7.91 31.65
C GLY A 144 -58.45 6.65 31.27
N GLY A 145 -59.37 6.79 30.32
CA GLY A 145 -60.31 5.75 29.90
C GLY A 145 -61.67 5.90 30.58
N ASN A 146 -62.70 5.33 29.93
CA ASN A 146 -64.11 5.54 30.27
C ASN A 146 -64.82 4.25 30.68
N GLU A 147 -64.21 3.08 30.44
CA GLU A 147 -64.83 1.78 30.68
C GLU A 147 -63.79 0.71 31.05
N GLY A 148 -64.25 -0.40 31.62
CA GLY A 148 -63.41 -1.56 31.88
C GLY A 148 -63.05 -2.31 30.59
N HIS A 149 -61.88 -2.95 30.56
CA HIS A 149 -61.48 -3.77 29.42
C HIS A 149 -62.30 -5.07 29.35
N ILE A 150 -62.75 -5.45 28.16
CA ILE A 150 -63.62 -6.63 27.99
C ILE A 150 -62.90 -7.90 28.45
N TYR A 151 -63.60 -8.76 29.19
CA TYR A 151 -63.13 -10.09 29.57
C TYR A 151 -63.41 -11.08 28.44
N ASN A 152 -62.43 -11.30 27.57
CA ASN A 152 -62.50 -12.29 26.49
C ASN A 152 -61.09 -12.81 26.14
N ASP A 153 -61.01 -14.06 25.70
CA ASP A 153 -59.83 -14.80 25.25
C ASP A 153 -59.54 -14.64 23.75
N SER A 154 -60.48 -14.16 22.95
CA SER A 154 -60.27 -13.77 21.54
C SER A 154 -59.52 -12.45 21.41
N LEU A 155 -58.53 -12.41 20.51
CA LEU A 155 -57.77 -11.22 20.14
C LEU A 155 -58.68 -10.08 19.63
N LYS A 156 -59.64 -10.41 18.76
CA LYS A 156 -60.56 -9.42 18.16
C LYS A 156 -61.35 -8.69 19.24
N GLU A 157 -61.85 -9.43 20.22
CA GLU A 157 -62.63 -8.88 21.33
C GLU A 157 -61.74 -8.13 22.34
N ALA A 158 -60.54 -8.65 22.60
CA ALA A 158 -59.56 -7.98 23.44
C ALA A 158 -59.08 -6.63 22.85
N ILE A 159 -59.23 -6.38 21.55
CA ILE A 159 -58.91 -5.09 20.94
C ILE A 159 -60.11 -4.16 20.83
N ALA A 160 -61.33 -4.71 20.75
CA ALA A 160 -62.57 -3.98 20.47
C ALA A 160 -62.72 -2.70 21.30
N ASN A 161 -62.37 -2.76 22.59
CA ASN A 161 -62.50 -1.62 23.49
C ASN A 161 -61.19 -1.13 24.13
N TYR A 162 -60.03 -1.56 23.60
CA TYR A 162 -58.70 -1.19 24.12
C TYR A 162 -58.51 0.33 24.21
N LYS A 163 -58.98 1.10 23.22
CA LYS A 163 -58.85 2.56 23.19
C LYS A 163 -59.59 3.24 24.35
N ARG A 164 -60.80 2.79 24.69
CA ARG A 164 -61.65 3.37 25.72
C ARG A 164 -61.40 2.81 27.12
N SER A 165 -60.68 1.70 27.21
CA SER A 165 -60.40 1.02 28.48
C SER A 165 -59.59 1.86 29.47
N TYR A 166 -59.91 1.74 30.76
CA TYR A 166 -59.18 2.35 31.86
C TYR A 166 -57.70 1.98 31.82
N PHE A 167 -56.85 2.98 31.98
CA PHE A 167 -55.40 2.80 31.90
C PHE A 167 -54.64 3.79 32.77
N GLN A 168 -53.38 3.46 32.98
CA GLN A 168 -52.36 4.38 33.48
C GLN A 168 -51.18 4.44 32.50
N ILE A 169 -50.31 5.42 32.70
CA ILE A 169 -49.06 5.54 31.95
C ILE A 169 -47.93 4.99 32.80
N VAL A 170 -47.19 4.03 32.25
CA VAL A 170 -46.04 3.40 32.90
C VAL A 170 -44.82 3.59 32.02
N LYS A 171 -43.69 4.00 32.62
CA LYS A 171 -42.42 4.14 31.93
C LYS A 171 -41.57 2.89 32.14
N ASP A 172 -41.24 2.20 31.05
CA ASP A 172 -40.49 0.94 31.07
C ASP A 172 -39.29 1.02 30.10
N LYS A 173 -38.20 0.34 30.46
CA LYS A 173 -37.06 0.09 29.55
C LYS A 173 -37.25 -1.22 28.80
N VAL A 174 -37.69 -2.25 29.53
CA VAL A 174 -38.02 -3.58 29.01
C VAL A 174 -39.41 -3.96 29.50
N PHE A 175 -40.23 -4.51 28.61
CA PHE A 175 -41.64 -4.79 28.88
C PHE A 175 -42.09 -6.09 28.20
N LEU A 176 -43.26 -6.61 28.58
CA LEU A 176 -43.96 -7.63 27.81
C LEU A 176 -44.92 -6.97 26.85
N LEU A 177 -45.15 -7.52 25.66
CA LEU A 177 -46.15 -6.98 24.74
C LEU A 177 -47.55 -6.94 25.37
N SER A 178 -48.36 -5.99 24.91
CA SER A 178 -49.79 -5.90 25.19
C SER A 178 -50.58 -6.61 24.10
N VAL A 179 -51.85 -6.90 24.35
CA VAL A 179 -52.76 -7.41 23.31
C VAL A 179 -52.78 -6.54 22.06
N LYS A 180 -52.63 -5.21 22.22
CA LYS A 180 -52.57 -4.25 21.10
C LYS A 180 -51.35 -4.49 20.22
N GLU A 181 -50.16 -4.61 20.80
CA GLU A 181 -48.94 -4.85 20.01
C GLU A 181 -48.93 -6.25 19.40
N VAL A 182 -49.52 -7.25 20.08
CA VAL A 182 -49.75 -8.59 19.49
C VAL A 182 -50.66 -8.49 18.26
N ASN A 183 -51.76 -7.73 18.35
CA ASN A 183 -52.64 -7.49 17.21
C ASN A 183 -51.95 -6.72 16.08
N GLU A 184 -51.12 -5.72 16.40
CA GLU A 184 -50.34 -5.00 15.40
C GLU A 184 -49.31 -5.90 14.72
N LEU A 185 -48.65 -6.78 15.47
CA LEU A 185 -47.70 -7.75 14.93
C LEU A 185 -48.36 -8.69 13.91
N LEU A 186 -49.50 -9.30 14.27
CA LEU A 186 -50.21 -10.26 13.41
C LEU A 186 -50.82 -9.63 12.15
N ASN A 187 -51.23 -8.36 12.21
CA ASN A 187 -51.87 -7.70 11.06
C ASN A 187 -50.89 -7.02 10.12
N ASN A 188 -49.72 -6.59 10.62
CA ASN A 188 -48.79 -5.75 9.85
C ASN A 188 -47.51 -6.49 9.44
N THR A 189 -47.31 -7.72 9.90
CA THR A 189 -46.10 -8.50 9.66
C THR A 189 -46.42 -9.98 9.47
N ASP A 190 -45.57 -10.69 8.71
CA ASP A 190 -45.62 -12.15 8.60
C ASP A 190 -44.96 -12.85 9.81
N ILE A 191 -44.69 -12.10 10.88
CA ILE A 191 -44.04 -12.60 12.09
C ILE A 191 -45.11 -13.18 13.01
N GLY A 192 -45.13 -14.51 13.12
CA GLY A 192 -46.00 -15.22 14.06
C GLY A 192 -45.74 -14.84 15.53
N ILE A 193 -46.75 -15.07 16.37
CA ILE A 193 -46.66 -14.77 17.81
C ILE A 193 -46.21 -15.98 18.63
N TYR A 194 -46.21 -17.19 18.07
CA TYR A 194 -45.54 -18.35 18.63
C TYR A 194 -44.06 -18.08 18.92
N ALA A 195 -43.54 -18.68 19.99
CA ALA A 195 -42.12 -18.71 20.31
C ALA A 195 -41.74 -20.03 20.96
N ASP A 196 -40.60 -20.55 20.50
CA ASP A 196 -39.94 -21.70 21.10
C ASP A 196 -39.19 -21.29 22.39
N LEU A 197 -38.89 -22.28 23.23
CA LEU A 197 -38.09 -22.12 24.44
C LEU A 197 -36.61 -21.91 24.09
N SER A 198 -35.92 -21.09 24.88
CA SER A 198 -34.46 -21.04 24.85
C SER A 198 -33.84 -22.39 25.23
N GLU A 199 -32.64 -22.68 24.71
CA GLU A 199 -31.96 -23.96 24.96
C GLU A 199 -31.71 -24.24 26.45
N ASP A 200 -31.51 -23.17 27.23
CA ASP A 200 -31.33 -23.29 28.69
C ASP A 200 -32.57 -23.83 29.37
N ILE A 201 -33.75 -23.34 28.96
CA ILE A 201 -35.01 -23.81 29.52
C ILE A 201 -35.27 -25.24 29.07
N LYS A 202 -35.05 -25.56 27.78
CA LYS A 202 -35.18 -26.94 27.27
C LYS A 202 -34.30 -27.91 28.06
N SER A 203 -33.06 -27.53 28.38
CA SER A 203 -32.15 -28.37 29.16
C SER A 203 -32.61 -28.63 30.61
N LYS A 204 -33.38 -27.70 31.20
CA LYS A 204 -33.97 -27.85 32.55
C LYS A 204 -35.19 -28.77 32.54
N PHE A 205 -35.85 -28.95 31.41
CA PHE A 205 -37.00 -29.85 31.26
C PHE A 205 -36.57 -31.24 30.79
N ARG A 206 -36.38 -32.16 31.75
CA ARG A 206 -36.05 -33.59 31.47
C ARG A 206 -37.26 -34.49 31.15
N GLY A 207 -38.38 -33.93 30.71
CA GLY A 207 -39.59 -34.69 30.39
C GLY A 207 -40.34 -34.10 29.20
N ASN A 208 -41.18 -34.92 28.55
CA ASN A 208 -42.05 -34.55 27.41
C ASN A 208 -43.08 -33.48 27.80
N LEU A 209 -42.65 -32.23 28.04
CA LEU A 209 -43.57 -31.10 27.98
C LEU A 209 -43.96 -30.92 26.53
N LYS A 210 -45.22 -31.23 26.23
CA LYS A 210 -45.78 -30.99 24.91
C LYS A 210 -45.84 -29.48 24.67
N GLU A 211 -45.47 -29.07 23.46
CA GLU A 211 -45.46 -27.67 23.01
C GLU A 211 -46.82 -26.97 23.23
N GLU A 212 -47.93 -27.74 23.22
CA GLU A 212 -49.30 -27.26 23.47
C GLU A 212 -49.53 -26.60 24.86
N PHE A 213 -48.65 -26.86 25.84
CA PHE A 213 -48.76 -26.25 27.17
C PHE A 213 -47.94 -24.97 27.33
N MET A 214 -47.14 -24.60 26.34
CA MET A 214 -46.26 -23.43 26.44
C MET A 214 -47.03 -22.15 26.11
N ALA A 215 -47.06 -21.24 27.08
CA ALA A 215 -47.62 -19.90 26.92
C ALA A 215 -46.63 -18.86 27.44
N TYR A 216 -46.67 -17.62 26.96
CA TYR A 216 -45.90 -16.51 27.55
C TYR A 216 -46.80 -15.33 27.91
N TRP A 217 -46.42 -14.63 28.98
CA TRP A 217 -47.21 -13.54 29.52
C TRP A 217 -47.28 -12.32 28.59
N LEU A 218 -48.44 -11.66 28.58
CA LEU A 218 -48.63 -10.30 28.10
C LEU A 218 -48.78 -9.36 29.30
N ARG A 219 -48.53 -8.06 29.11
CA ARG A 219 -48.75 -7.06 30.18
C ARG A 219 -50.21 -6.62 30.34
N THR A 220 -51.15 -7.29 29.67
CA THR A 220 -52.57 -6.91 29.65
C THR A 220 -53.36 -7.69 30.71
N PRO A 221 -53.87 -7.03 31.77
CA PRO A 221 -54.73 -7.69 32.76
C PRO A 221 -56.11 -7.97 32.18
N THR A 222 -56.89 -8.78 32.89
CA THR A 222 -58.34 -8.83 32.71
C THR A 222 -59.04 -7.94 33.73
N PHE A 223 -60.12 -7.27 33.31
CA PHE A 223 -60.72 -6.21 34.13
C PHE A 223 -61.40 -6.73 35.40
N ASN A 224 -62.23 -7.76 35.28
CA ASN A 224 -63.05 -8.29 36.38
C ASN A 224 -62.36 -9.38 37.21
N SER A 225 -61.10 -9.74 36.92
CA SER A 225 -60.34 -10.69 37.72
C SER A 225 -59.20 -9.99 38.46
N LYS A 226 -58.97 -10.37 39.71
CA LYS A 226 -57.81 -9.89 40.49
C LYS A 226 -56.51 -10.57 40.06
N ARG A 227 -56.60 -11.77 39.48
CA ARG A 227 -55.44 -12.60 39.11
C ARG A 227 -55.31 -12.86 37.62
N GLY A 228 -56.37 -12.70 36.82
CA GLY A 228 -56.32 -13.01 35.40
C GLY A 228 -55.39 -12.06 34.62
N VAL A 229 -54.41 -12.64 33.95
CA VAL A 229 -53.48 -11.95 33.04
C VAL A 229 -53.53 -12.66 31.69
N ARG A 230 -53.50 -11.87 30.61
CA ARG A 230 -53.48 -12.45 29.27
C ARG A 230 -52.10 -13.02 28.95
N CYS A 231 -52.09 -14.10 28.19
CA CYS A 231 -50.90 -14.73 27.66
C CYS A 231 -51.13 -15.13 26.20
N VAL A 232 -50.05 -15.40 25.49
CA VAL A 232 -50.11 -16.06 24.18
C VAL A 232 -49.80 -17.52 24.40
N ARG A 233 -50.64 -18.40 23.84
CA ARG A 233 -50.45 -19.86 23.86
C ARG A 233 -50.64 -20.36 22.44
N LEU A 234 -49.65 -21.07 21.91
CA LEU A 234 -49.55 -21.37 20.49
C LEU A 234 -49.58 -20.05 19.69
N ASP A 235 -50.66 -19.80 18.93
CA ASP A 235 -50.88 -18.58 18.17
C ASP A 235 -52.18 -17.84 18.56
N GLU A 236 -52.70 -18.13 19.76
CA GLU A 236 -53.91 -17.50 20.28
C GLU A 236 -53.66 -16.77 21.59
N ILE A 237 -54.57 -15.85 21.93
CA ILE A 237 -54.60 -15.25 23.26
C ILE A 237 -55.33 -16.21 24.19
N ALA A 238 -54.84 -16.29 25.42
CA ALA A 238 -55.46 -17.00 26.53
C ALA A 238 -55.40 -16.14 27.79
N ILE A 239 -56.04 -16.61 28.86
CA ILE A 239 -56.00 -16.00 30.18
C ILE A 239 -55.55 -17.06 31.18
N ASN A 240 -54.47 -16.76 31.92
CA ASN A 240 -54.01 -17.56 33.05
C ASN A 240 -53.97 -16.69 34.31
N ASN A 241 -54.01 -17.32 35.48
CA ASN A 241 -53.85 -16.59 36.75
C ASN A 241 -52.39 -16.14 36.92
N CYS A 242 -52.17 -14.95 37.49
CA CYS A 242 -50.86 -14.32 37.60
C CYS A 242 -49.82 -15.16 38.35
N ASP A 243 -50.27 -16.04 39.24
CA ASP A 243 -49.46 -16.99 40.02
C ASP A 243 -49.09 -18.27 39.23
N PHE A 244 -49.63 -18.46 38.02
CA PHE A 244 -49.35 -19.63 37.20
C PHE A 244 -47.88 -19.67 36.76
N SER A 245 -47.15 -20.67 37.25
CA SER A 245 -45.69 -20.71 37.17
C SER A 245 -45.12 -21.26 35.87
N LEU A 246 -45.94 -21.85 34.98
CA LEU A 246 -45.48 -22.47 33.73
C LEU A 246 -45.51 -21.55 32.51
N ASN A 247 -45.91 -20.30 32.70
CA ASN A 247 -45.87 -19.31 31.63
C ASN A 247 -44.47 -18.71 31.49
N GLY A 248 -44.05 -18.54 30.24
CA GLY A 248 -42.79 -17.96 29.82
C GLY A 248 -42.77 -16.43 29.85
N ILE A 249 -41.55 -15.91 29.80
CA ILE A 249 -41.23 -14.50 29.62
C ILE A 249 -40.60 -14.31 28.25
N ARG A 250 -41.23 -13.46 27.44
CA ARG A 250 -40.73 -13.03 26.13
C ARG A 250 -40.69 -11.50 26.10
N PRO A 251 -39.54 -10.88 26.40
CA PRO A 251 -39.45 -9.44 26.55
C PRO A 251 -39.41 -8.71 25.19
N ALA A 252 -39.78 -7.44 25.24
CA ALA A 252 -39.64 -6.46 24.18
C ALA A 252 -38.98 -5.18 24.74
N LEU A 253 -38.27 -4.45 23.88
CA LEU A 253 -37.66 -3.16 24.22
C LEU A 253 -37.49 -2.31 22.97
N TYR A 254 -37.33 -1.00 23.15
CA TYR A 254 -36.94 -0.09 22.07
C TYR A 254 -35.45 0.22 22.14
N ILE A 255 -34.78 0.28 20.99
CA ILE A 255 -33.43 0.83 20.86
C ILE A 255 -33.45 2.05 19.92
N LYS A 256 -32.46 2.92 20.04
CA LYS A 256 -32.26 4.06 19.13
C LYS A 256 -32.08 3.61 17.67
N ASN A 257 -32.58 4.38 16.70
CA ASN A 257 -32.51 4.04 15.26
C ASN A 257 -31.08 3.84 14.73
N GLU A 258 -30.11 4.58 15.26
CA GLU A 258 -28.71 4.55 14.84
C GLU A 258 -27.89 3.41 15.49
N ALA A 259 -28.54 2.50 16.23
CA ALA A 259 -27.85 1.54 17.09
C ALA A 259 -27.32 0.28 16.35
N LEU A 260 -27.82 -0.02 15.15
CA LEU A 260 -27.50 -1.25 14.42
C LEU A 260 -26.20 -1.10 13.60
N TYR A 261 -25.31 -2.09 13.70
CA TYR A 261 -24.05 -2.12 12.96
C TYR A 261 -23.64 -3.56 12.62
N GLN A 262 -23.07 -3.76 11.43
CA GLN A 262 -22.53 -5.03 10.94
C GLN A 262 -23.54 -6.21 10.94
N GLY A 263 -23.29 -7.22 10.11
CA GLY A 263 -24.23 -8.34 9.92
C GLY A 263 -25.22 -8.11 8.78
N GLU A 264 -25.93 -9.17 8.41
CA GLU A 264 -26.86 -9.20 7.26
C GLU A 264 -28.33 -9.13 7.69
N GLY A 265 -28.61 -9.17 9.00
CA GLY A 265 -29.98 -9.19 9.54
C GLY A 265 -30.66 -10.55 9.44
N THR A 266 -29.95 -11.60 9.00
CA THR A 266 -30.49 -12.96 8.90
C THR A 266 -30.39 -13.67 10.25
N LYS A 267 -31.13 -14.78 10.43
CA LYS A 267 -31.10 -15.55 11.68
C LYS A 267 -29.71 -16.10 12.02
N ASP A 268 -28.96 -16.52 11.01
CA ASP A 268 -27.61 -17.07 11.15
C ASP A 268 -26.53 -15.97 11.23
N ASN A 269 -26.83 -14.77 10.71
CA ASN A 269 -25.96 -13.61 10.78
C ASN A 269 -26.72 -12.33 11.21
N PRO A 270 -27.20 -12.27 12.47
CA PRO A 270 -27.96 -11.13 12.98
C PRO A 270 -27.15 -9.83 12.98
N TYR A 271 -27.83 -8.69 12.98
CA TYR A 271 -27.17 -7.41 13.20
C TYR A 271 -26.55 -7.34 14.61
N GLY A 272 -25.39 -6.70 14.73
CA GLY A 272 -24.82 -6.31 16.02
C GLY A 272 -25.35 -4.94 16.50
N ILE A 273 -25.12 -4.60 17.78
CA ILE A 273 -25.33 -3.24 18.32
C ILE A 273 -24.05 -2.56 18.90
N GLU A 274 -23.69 -1.37 18.40
CA GLU A 274 -22.49 -0.60 18.79
C GLU A 274 -22.95 0.64 19.58
N GLY A 275 -22.30 0.92 20.72
CA GLY A 275 -22.59 2.13 21.49
C GLY A 275 -22.15 3.39 20.73
N LEU A 276 -22.89 4.49 20.89
CA LEU A 276 -22.66 5.85 20.32
C LEU A 276 -21.21 6.36 20.30
N ASN A 277 -20.30 5.78 21.09
CA ASN A 277 -18.88 6.11 21.12
C ASN A 277 -18.06 5.48 19.98
N ASP A 278 -18.61 4.54 19.22
CA ASP A 278 -17.95 3.94 18.06
C ASP A 278 -18.22 4.69 16.74
N LYS A 279 -18.76 5.92 16.82
CA LYS A 279 -18.35 7.02 15.91
C LYS A 279 -16.81 7.21 15.89
N LYS A 280 -16.08 6.65 16.86
CA LYS A 280 -14.61 6.44 16.80
C LYS A 280 -14.16 5.51 15.68
N ASN A 281 -14.97 4.58 15.17
CA ASN A 281 -14.62 3.76 13.99
C ASN A 281 -14.78 4.54 12.69
N TYR A 282 -15.73 5.49 12.62
CA TYR A 282 -15.75 6.52 11.56
C TYR A 282 -14.54 7.45 11.68
N LYS A 283 -14.15 7.82 12.91
CA LYS A 283 -12.88 8.49 13.16
C LYS A 283 -11.71 7.61 12.73
N SER A 284 -11.71 6.29 12.97
CA SER A 284 -10.66 5.37 12.52
C SER A 284 -10.64 5.22 11.00
N PHE A 285 -11.77 5.26 10.30
CA PHE A 285 -11.84 5.23 8.84
C PHE A 285 -11.31 6.54 8.24
N VAL A 286 -11.73 7.69 8.77
CA VAL A 286 -11.23 9.02 8.38
C VAL A 286 -9.75 9.21 8.78
N GLU A 287 -9.33 8.69 9.94
CA GLU A 287 -7.92 8.66 10.40
C GLU A 287 -7.10 7.70 9.54
N ARG A 288 -7.63 6.55 9.11
CA ARG A 288 -6.99 5.63 8.16
C ARG A 288 -6.85 6.28 6.79
N ILE A 289 -7.88 6.97 6.29
CA ILE A 289 -7.82 7.75 5.04
C ILE A 289 -6.80 8.89 5.17
N PHE A 290 -6.78 9.60 6.30
CA PHE A 290 -5.82 10.66 6.57
C PHE A 290 -4.37 10.13 6.62
N LEU A 291 -4.14 9.01 7.30
CA LEU A 291 -2.85 8.33 7.37
C LEU A 291 -2.43 7.78 6.00
N LEU A 292 -3.35 7.19 5.23
CA LEU A 292 -3.13 6.75 3.85
C LEU A 292 -2.75 7.92 2.93
N ASN A 293 -3.41 9.07 3.09
CA ASN A 293 -3.10 10.28 2.32
C ASN A 293 -1.75 10.90 2.69
N ILE A 294 -1.37 10.89 3.99
CA ILE A 294 -0.02 11.29 4.43
C ILE A 294 1.02 10.35 3.84
N LEU A 295 0.82 9.03 3.92
CA LEU A 295 1.75 8.05 3.36
C LEU A 295 1.88 8.17 1.84
N ALA A 296 0.78 8.40 1.13
CA ALA A 296 0.79 8.70 -0.29
C ALA A 296 1.60 9.98 -0.60
N ALA A 297 1.43 11.05 0.19
CA ALA A 297 2.20 12.28 0.03
C ALA A 297 3.71 12.09 0.29
N ILE A 298 4.08 11.30 1.30
CA ILE A 298 5.48 10.92 1.59
C ILE A 298 6.06 10.11 0.42
N TYR A 299 5.33 9.09 -0.02
CA TYR A 299 5.70 8.24 -1.14
C TYR A 299 5.97 9.08 -2.40
N LEU A 300 5.09 10.04 -2.70
CA LEU A 300 5.22 10.94 -3.85
C LEU A 300 6.42 11.89 -3.71
N TYR A 301 6.69 12.39 -2.51
CA TYR A 301 7.86 13.23 -2.25
C TYR A 301 9.16 12.45 -2.49
N ILE A 302 9.25 11.23 -1.95
CA ILE A 302 10.39 10.33 -2.13
C ILE A 302 10.51 9.94 -3.61
N PHE A 303 9.45 9.48 -4.26
CA PHE A 303 9.46 9.07 -5.67
C PHE A 303 9.91 10.21 -6.59
N LYS A 304 9.48 11.44 -6.33
CA LYS A 304 9.89 12.62 -7.11
C LYS A 304 11.37 12.97 -6.91
N ARG A 305 11.91 12.80 -5.70
CA ARG A 305 13.33 13.06 -5.36
C ARG A 305 14.25 11.93 -5.83
N VAL A 306 13.80 10.69 -5.70
CA VAL A 306 14.49 9.45 -6.09
C VAL A 306 14.19 9.10 -7.55
N ASN A 307 13.67 10.02 -8.35
CA ASN A 307 13.47 9.78 -9.78
C ASN A 307 14.85 9.72 -10.48
N VAL A 308 15.52 8.57 -10.34
CA VAL A 308 16.93 8.34 -10.70
C VAL A 308 17.14 8.51 -12.21
N LEU A 309 16.09 8.49 -13.04
CA LEU A 309 16.24 8.28 -14.49
C LEU A 309 15.51 9.30 -15.39
N ASP A 310 15.17 10.49 -14.87
CA ASP A 310 14.55 11.60 -15.63
C ASP A 310 13.44 11.12 -16.58
N ILE A 311 12.48 10.35 -16.06
CA ILE A 311 11.34 9.92 -16.85
C ILE A 311 10.44 11.14 -17.09
N LYS A 312 10.46 11.70 -18.30
CA LYS A 312 9.47 12.67 -18.79
C LYS A 312 8.13 11.96 -19.00
N LEU A 313 7.40 11.70 -17.91
CA LEU A 313 6.00 11.29 -17.98
C LEU A 313 5.16 12.53 -18.31
N ASP A 314 4.36 12.44 -19.37
CA ASP A 314 3.35 13.47 -19.65
C ASP A 314 2.34 13.56 -18.49
N LYS A 315 1.76 14.73 -18.24
CA LYS A 315 0.94 15.02 -17.04
C LYS A 315 -0.16 13.97 -16.83
N PHE A 316 -0.78 13.51 -17.91
CA PHE A 316 -1.82 12.49 -17.89
C PHE A 316 -1.30 11.11 -17.43
N LYS A 317 -0.16 10.66 -17.97
CA LYS A 317 0.48 9.39 -17.60
C LYS A 317 0.99 9.41 -16.15
N SER A 318 1.45 10.56 -15.68
CA SER A 318 1.85 10.75 -14.28
C SER A 318 0.66 10.66 -13.32
N GLY A 319 -0.53 11.10 -13.75
CA GLY A 319 -1.78 11.02 -12.98
C GLY A 319 -2.31 9.59 -12.84
N ILE A 320 -2.16 8.75 -13.85
CA ILE A 320 -2.62 7.35 -13.77
C ILE A 320 -1.67 6.50 -12.93
N VAL A 321 -0.35 6.69 -13.08
CA VAL A 321 0.65 6.07 -12.17
C VAL A 321 0.39 6.52 -10.72
N PHE A 322 -0.01 7.76 -10.50
CA PHE A 322 -0.42 8.30 -9.20
C PHE A 322 -1.64 7.57 -8.61
N ILE A 323 -2.73 7.41 -9.38
CA ILE A 323 -3.93 6.69 -8.91
C ILE A 323 -3.63 5.22 -8.61
N LEU A 324 -2.91 4.54 -9.50
CA LEU A 324 -2.59 3.12 -9.34
C LEU A 324 -1.62 2.85 -8.19
N SER A 325 -0.65 3.75 -7.95
CA SER A 325 0.28 3.62 -6.82
C SER A 325 -0.41 3.81 -5.47
N ILE A 326 -1.39 4.71 -5.39
CA ILE A 326 -2.24 4.93 -4.21
C ILE A 326 -3.11 3.70 -3.95
N ILE A 327 -3.77 3.17 -4.99
CA ILE A 327 -4.58 1.94 -4.89
C ILE A 327 -3.73 0.77 -4.38
N THR A 328 -2.51 0.61 -4.93
CA THR A 328 -1.62 -0.49 -4.58
C THR A 328 -1.07 -0.40 -3.16
N PHE A 329 -0.65 0.79 -2.74
CA PHE A 329 -0.17 1.02 -1.37
C PHE A 329 -1.30 0.79 -0.35
N SER A 330 -2.51 1.25 -0.67
CA SER A 330 -3.71 1.04 0.15
C SER A 330 -4.06 -0.45 0.26
N LEU A 331 -4.00 -1.19 -0.86
CA LEU A 331 -4.29 -2.63 -0.91
C LEU A 331 -3.22 -3.50 -0.21
N PHE A 332 -1.95 -3.13 -0.29
CA PHE A 332 -0.85 -3.83 0.41
C PHE A 332 -0.95 -3.69 1.93
N MET A 333 -1.32 -2.50 2.42
CA MET A 333 -1.52 -2.24 3.85
C MET A 333 -2.80 -2.88 4.39
N TYR A 334 -3.80 -3.14 3.54
CA TYR A 334 -5.11 -3.60 3.99
C TYR A 334 -5.18 -5.12 4.23
N ASN A 335 -4.47 -5.97 3.45
CA ASN A 335 -4.88 -7.38 3.39
C ASN A 335 -3.80 -8.48 3.46
N ASN A 336 -2.53 -8.18 3.77
CA ASN A 336 -1.47 -9.20 3.98
C ASN A 336 -1.40 -10.32 2.90
N ASN A 337 -1.86 -10.07 1.66
CA ASN A 337 -2.11 -11.13 0.67
C ASN A 337 -1.17 -11.03 -0.53
N PHE A 338 -0.35 -12.07 -0.72
CA PHE A 338 0.68 -12.22 -1.76
C PHE A 338 0.14 -12.15 -3.20
N MET A 339 -1.12 -12.57 -3.42
CA MET A 339 -1.77 -12.55 -4.74
C MET A 339 -2.00 -11.14 -5.29
N LEU A 340 -2.15 -10.12 -4.44
CA LEU A 340 -2.30 -8.73 -4.87
C LEU A 340 -1.00 -8.13 -5.42
N SER A 341 0.15 -8.56 -4.89
CA SER A 341 1.47 -8.19 -5.41
C SER A 341 1.70 -8.72 -6.83
N ILE A 342 1.18 -9.91 -7.14
CA ILE A 342 1.26 -10.54 -8.47
C ILE A 342 0.34 -9.79 -9.45
N ASN A 343 -0.91 -9.52 -9.07
CA ASN A 343 -1.83 -8.73 -9.90
C ASN A 343 -1.29 -7.33 -10.20
N PHE A 344 -0.55 -6.73 -9.25
CA PHE A 344 0.11 -5.45 -9.44
C PHE A 344 1.28 -5.50 -10.43
N ILE A 345 2.12 -6.52 -10.37
CA ILE A 345 3.20 -6.74 -11.35
C ILE A 345 2.60 -6.92 -12.75
N VAL A 346 1.50 -7.66 -12.87
CA VAL A 346 0.77 -7.85 -14.13
C VAL A 346 0.20 -6.52 -14.65
N LEU A 347 -0.42 -5.70 -13.80
CA LEU A 347 -0.92 -4.37 -14.16
C LEU A 347 0.21 -3.43 -14.62
N LEU A 348 1.37 -3.43 -13.97
CA LEU A 348 2.54 -2.64 -14.38
C LEU A 348 3.10 -3.08 -15.74
N LEU A 349 3.13 -4.39 -16.00
CA LEU A 349 3.55 -4.94 -17.29
C LEU A 349 2.61 -4.51 -18.41
N ILE A 350 1.29 -4.60 -18.18
CA ILE A 350 0.26 -4.11 -19.10
C ILE A 350 0.43 -2.60 -19.35
N PHE A 351 0.61 -1.82 -18.29
CA PHE A 351 0.75 -0.37 -18.38
C PHE A 351 2.01 0.07 -19.14
N SER A 352 3.14 -0.62 -18.92
CA SER A 352 4.38 -0.34 -19.65
C SER A 352 4.23 -0.60 -21.16
N LYS A 353 3.45 -1.63 -21.51
CA LYS A 353 3.17 -2.03 -22.89
C LYS A 353 2.20 -1.07 -23.58
N VAL A 354 1.19 -0.59 -22.85
CA VAL A 354 0.19 0.35 -23.38
C VAL A 354 0.74 1.77 -23.56
N TYR A 355 1.64 2.23 -22.67
CA TYR A 355 2.03 3.65 -22.62
C TYR A 355 3.49 3.93 -22.98
N GLY A 356 4.26 2.92 -23.39
CA GLY A 356 5.63 3.05 -23.92
C GLY A 356 6.67 3.50 -22.87
N CYS A 357 6.44 3.19 -21.59
CA CYS A 357 7.39 3.50 -20.52
C CYS A 357 8.43 2.39 -20.39
N ASP A 358 9.68 2.75 -20.11
CA ASP A 358 10.76 1.80 -19.83
C ASP A 358 10.50 1.11 -18.49
N TRP A 359 9.87 -0.07 -18.55
CA TRP A 359 9.37 -0.85 -17.42
C TRP A 359 10.45 -1.17 -16.37
N ILE A 360 11.69 -1.33 -16.82
CA ILE A 360 12.86 -1.56 -15.97
C ILE A 360 13.07 -0.38 -15.01
N LYS A 361 12.95 0.85 -15.52
CA LYS A 361 13.18 2.08 -14.74
C LYS A 361 12.10 2.30 -13.68
N VAL A 362 10.87 1.95 -14.03
CA VAL A 362 9.72 2.01 -13.12
C VAL A 362 9.91 1.01 -11.99
N ILE A 363 10.24 -0.25 -12.30
CA ILE A 363 10.48 -1.30 -11.29
C ILE A 363 11.62 -0.92 -10.33
N ILE A 364 12.74 -0.43 -10.85
CA ILE A 364 13.89 0.01 -10.03
C ILE A 364 13.49 1.10 -9.04
N SER A 365 12.74 2.10 -9.50
CA SER A 365 12.33 3.23 -8.67
C SER A 365 11.36 2.78 -7.57
N LEU A 366 10.42 1.88 -7.92
CA LEU A 366 9.46 1.31 -6.97
C LEU A 366 10.14 0.46 -5.89
N LEU A 367 11.10 -0.38 -6.28
CA LEU A 367 11.88 -1.21 -5.35
C LEU A 367 12.73 -0.37 -4.39
N PHE A 368 13.27 0.74 -4.86
CA PHE A 368 14.05 1.63 -3.99
C PHE A 368 13.18 2.33 -2.95
N VAL A 369 11.99 2.80 -3.37
CA VAL A 369 11.03 3.45 -2.47
C VAL A 369 10.50 2.46 -1.41
N SER A 370 10.23 1.21 -1.80
CA SER A 370 9.75 0.19 -0.84
C SER A 370 10.79 -0.15 0.22
N VAL A 371 12.08 -0.21 -0.13
CA VAL A 371 13.17 -0.43 0.84
C VAL A 371 13.30 0.72 1.84
N ILE A 372 13.21 1.98 1.38
CA ILE A 372 13.27 3.15 2.28
C ILE A 372 12.12 3.12 3.29
N LEU A 373 10.90 2.83 2.83
CA LEU A 373 9.73 2.75 3.69
C LEU A 373 9.83 1.60 4.68
N LEU A 374 10.39 0.46 4.28
CA LEU A 374 10.62 -0.67 5.16
C LEU A 374 11.60 -0.31 6.29
N LEU A 375 12.75 0.27 5.95
CA LEU A 375 13.78 0.68 6.92
C LEU A 375 13.25 1.76 7.87
N GLY A 376 12.53 2.75 7.33
CA GLY A 376 11.92 3.80 8.16
C GLY A 376 10.82 3.25 9.07
N ASN A 377 10.07 2.23 8.64
CA ASN A 377 9.06 1.60 9.49
C ASN A 377 9.72 0.84 10.65
N LEU A 378 10.81 0.10 10.41
CA LEU A 378 11.59 -0.54 11.47
C LEU A 378 12.21 0.47 12.44
N TYR A 379 12.76 1.57 11.92
CA TYR A 379 13.30 2.67 12.72
C TYR A 379 12.24 3.30 13.62
N SER A 380 11.07 3.64 13.06
CA SER A 380 9.97 4.25 13.82
C SER A 380 9.43 3.33 14.92
N ILE A 381 9.31 2.02 14.66
CA ILE A 381 8.91 1.04 15.68
C ILE A 381 9.92 1.01 16.82
N LYS A 382 11.22 1.00 16.52
CA LYS A 382 12.28 0.88 17.53
C LYS A 382 12.42 2.15 18.39
N ILE A 383 12.21 3.33 17.82
CA ILE A 383 12.15 4.58 18.61
C ILE A 383 10.94 4.61 19.52
N LEU A 384 9.78 4.18 19.03
CA LEU A 384 8.60 4.14 19.87
C LEU A 384 8.75 3.13 21.01
N ASP A 385 9.38 1.97 20.76
CA ASP A 385 9.67 0.96 21.79
C ASP A 385 10.53 1.57 22.90
N LEU A 386 11.55 2.35 22.51
CA LEU A 386 12.39 3.11 23.44
C LEU A 386 11.64 4.20 24.23
N LEU A 387 10.69 4.89 23.60
CA LEU A 387 9.96 6.01 24.22
C LEU A 387 8.80 5.55 25.11
N TYR A 388 8.16 4.43 24.78
CA TYR A 388 6.90 4.00 25.39
C TYR A 388 6.99 2.63 26.08
N ASN A 389 8.09 1.90 25.94
CA ASN A 389 8.29 0.57 26.55
C ASN A 389 7.18 -0.44 26.15
N VAL A 390 6.68 -0.33 24.92
CA VAL A 390 5.58 -1.14 24.37
C VAL A 390 6.13 -2.17 23.38
N SER A 391 5.81 -3.45 23.60
CA SER A 391 6.26 -4.55 22.74
C SER A 391 5.83 -4.36 21.27
N PRO A 392 6.58 -4.92 20.29
CA PRO A 392 6.32 -4.74 18.86
C PRO A 392 4.89 -5.12 18.42
N ASN A 393 4.26 -6.06 19.13
CA ASN A 393 2.90 -6.53 18.84
C ASN A 393 1.80 -5.69 19.53
N GLY A 394 2.17 -4.76 20.43
CA GLY A 394 1.25 -3.88 21.15
C GLY A 394 0.87 -2.60 20.40
N TYR A 395 1.60 -2.23 19.34
CA TYR A 395 1.40 -0.94 18.65
C TYR A 395 0.03 -0.75 18.01
N ASP A 396 -0.57 -1.81 17.48
CA ASP A 396 -1.93 -1.73 16.93
C ASP A 396 -2.98 -1.40 18.00
N ARG A 397 -2.67 -1.67 19.28
CA ARG A 397 -3.50 -1.35 20.46
C ARG A 397 -3.20 0.02 21.07
N THR A 398 -2.19 0.75 20.57
CA THR A 398 -1.86 2.10 21.07
C THR A 398 -2.74 3.18 20.43
N GLY A 399 -3.04 4.24 21.19
CA GLY A 399 -3.97 5.31 20.79
C GLY A 399 -3.52 6.16 19.59
N PHE A 400 -4.40 7.02 19.06
CA PHE A 400 -4.15 7.85 17.86
C PHE A 400 -2.78 8.58 17.85
N LEU A 401 -2.37 9.11 19.00
CA LEU A 401 -1.14 9.90 19.13
C LEU A 401 0.13 9.11 18.80
N SER A 402 0.24 7.84 19.23
CA SER A 402 1.41 6.99 18.93
C SER A 402 1.49 6.64 17.44
N LYS A 403 0.33 6.43 16.80
CA LYS A 403 0.24 6.20 15.34
C LYS A 403 0.67 7.44 14.56
N VAL A 404 0.28 8.64 14.99
CA VAL A 404 0.75 9.90 14.39
C VAL A 404 2.27 10.06 14.59
N THR A 405 2.78 9.85 15.80
CA THR A 405 4.22 9.93 16.11
C THR A 405 5.04 8.97 15.27
N LYS A 406 4.57 7.72 15.09
CA LYS A 406 5.20 6.73 14.20
C LYS A 406 5.38 7.25 12.78
N ASN A 407 4.33 7.86 12.23
CA ASN A 407 4.33 8.34 10.85
C ASN A 407 5.19 9.61 10.68
N ILE A 408 5.26 10.48 11.69
CA ILE A 408 6.18 11.62 11.69
C ILE A 408 7.64 11.12 11.69
N LEU A 409 7.96 10.13 12.52
CA LEU A 409 9.30 9.51 12.57
C LEU A 409 9.68 8.84 11.24
N LEU A 410 8.73 8.14 10.61
CA LEU A 410 8.90 7.55 9.28
C LEU A 410 9.20 8.63 8.22
N LEU A 411 8.49 9.76 8.28
CA LEU A 411 8.66 10.88 7.36
C LEU A 411 10.04 11.55 7.55
N GLN A 412 10.42 11.80 8.80
CA GLN A 412 11.74 12.35 9.15
C GLN A 412 12.88 11.44 8.68
N PHE A 413 12.80 10.14 8.99
CA PHE A 413 13.80 9.16 8.53
C PHE A 413 13.89 9.14 7.01
N SER A 414 12.75 9.04 6.32
CA SER A 414 12.73 8.96 4.88
C SER A 414 13.32 10.21 4.22
N TYR A 415 13.04 11.40 4.78
CA TYR A 415 13.60 12.68 4.33
C TYR A 415 15.12 12.74 4.53
N ILE A 416 15.61 12.44 5.72
CA ILE A 416 17.05 12.46 6.06
C ILE A 416 17.80 11.44 5.20
N PHE A 417 17.26 10.23 5.08
CA PHE A 417 17.87 9.14 4.32
C PHE A 417 17.89 9.46 2.81
N THR A 418 16.82 10.05 2.26
CA THR A 418 16.85 10.50 0.87
C THR A 418 17.83 11.64 0.64
N GLU A 419 17.96 12.63 1.52
CA GLU A 419 18.98 13.67 1.39
C GLU A 419 20.41 13.13 1.44
N LEU A 420 20.71 12.23 2.39
CA LEU A 420 22.01 11.56 2.50
C LEU A 420 22.37 10.78 1.22
N ILE A 421 21.37 10.12 0.64
CA ILE A 421 21.55 9.29 -0.54
C ILE A 421 21.51 10.11 -1.84
N ASP A 422 20.84 11.26 -1.89
CA ASP A 422 20.63 12.05 -3.11
C ASP A 422 21.98 12.41 -3.77
N ASN A 423 22.99 12.75 -2.96
CA ASN A 423 24.35 13.02 -3.44
C ASN A 423 25.07 11.77 -3.97
N THR A 424 24.83 10.61 -3.35
CA THR A 424 25.40 9.32 -3.74
C THR A 424 24.74 8.81 -5.02
N VAL A 425 23.41 8.91 -5.13
CA VAL A 425 22.62 8.53 -6.31
C VAL A 425 22.90 9.46 -7.48
N LYS A 426 23.03 10.78 -7.29
CA LYS A 426 23.46 11.70 -8.37
C LYS A 426 24.86 11.36 -8.88
N LYS A 427 25.79 11.00 -7.99
CA LYS A 427 27.15 10.54 -8.37
C LYS A 427 27.11 9.21 -9.13
N ILE A 428 26.26 8.26 -8.70
CA ILE A 428 26.08 6.96 -9.37
C ILE A 428 25.39 7.14 -10.74
N LYS A 429 24.31 7.93 -10.83
CA LYS A 429 23.61 8.27 -12.08
C LYS A 429 24.55 8.87 -13.12
N LYS A 430 25.37 9.85 -12.72
CA LYS A 430 26.36 10.50 -13.59
C LYS A 430 27.45 9.53 -14.10
N ARG A 431 27.64 8.39 -13.42
CA ARG A 431 28.54 7.29 -13.84
C ARG A 431 27.80 6.21 -14.65
N LEU A 432 26.52 5.93 -14.35
CA LEU A 432 25.66 4.97 -15.06
C LEU A 432 25.28 5.46 -16.45
N ASP A 433 24.97 6.75 -16.63
CA ASP A 433 24.67 7.34 -17.95
C ASP A 433 25.89 7.33 -18.89
N LYS A 434 27.09 7.05 -18.36
CA LYS A 434 28.32 6.87 -19.14
C LYS A 434 28.62 5.41 -19.52
N GLN A 435 27.89 4.41 -18.99
CA GLN A 435 28.16 3.00 -19.25
C GLN A 435 27.10 2.35 -20.15
N SER A 436 27.53 1.32 -20.91
CA SER A 436 26.71 0.57 -21.87
C SER A 436 25.53 -0.16 -21.22
N ASN A 437 24.60 -0.71 -22.02
CA ASN A 437 23.45 -1.51 -21.58
C ASN A 437 23.78 -2.60 -20.52
N LYS A 438 25.03 -3.05 -20.47
CA LYS A 438 25.55 -4.03 -19.50
C LYS A 438 25.55 -3.50 -18.06
N GLY A 439 25.84 -2.21 -17.85
CA GLY A 439 25.81 -1.57 -16.53
C GLY A 439 24.38 -1.42 -15.98
N ARG A 440 23.39 -1.21 -16.86
CA ARG A 440 21.96 -1.16 -16.50
C ARG A 440 21.43 -2.53 -16.07
N LEU A 441 21.83 -3.61 -16.76
CA LEU A 441 21.49 -4.98 -16.34
C LEU A 441 22.08 -5.32 -14.97
N MET A 442 23.32 -4.92 -14.68
CA MET A 442 23.95 -5.20 -13.39
C MET A 442 23.28 -4.47 -12.22
N SER A 443 22.80 -3.23 -12.42
CA SER A 443 22.02 -2.53 -11.40
C SER A 443 20.68 -3.21 -11.08
N LEU A 444 20.04 -3.86 -12.06
CA LEU A 444 18.85 -4.69 -11.83
C LEU A 444 19.19 -5.90 -10.96
N PHE A 445 20.29 -6.61 -11.26
CA PHE A 445 20.74 -7.74 -10.44
C PHE A 445 21.06 -7.33 -9.00
N TYR A 446 21.63 -6.14 -8.78
CA TYR A 446 21.90 -5.63 -7.44
C TYR A 446 20.61 -5.38 -6.65
N ILE A 447 19.60 -4.77 -7.28
CA ILE A 447 18.32 -4.48 -6.64
C ILE A 447 17.56 -5.77 -6.36
N ILE A 448 17.56 -6.73 -7.30
CA ILE A 448 16.95 -8.05 -7.10
C ILE A 448 17.69 -8.82 -6.00
N GLY A 449 19.03 -8.76 -5.97
CA GLY A 449 19.87 -9.45 -4.98
C GLY A 449 19.70 -8.94 -3.56
N ILE A 450 19.22 -7.70 -3.36
CA ILE A 450 18.90 -7.15 -2.03
C ILE A 450 17.42 -7.33 -1.69
N THR A 451 16.53 -7.12 -2.66
CA THR A 451 15.08 -7.12 -2.40
C THR A 451 14.51 -8.53 -2.29
N LEU A 452 14.99 -9.48 -3.09
CA LEU A 452 14.50 -10.86 -3.09
C LEU A 452 14.79 -11.59 -1.76
N PRO A 453 15.99 -11.50 -1.14
CA PRO A 453 16.23 -12.10 0.17
C PRO A 453 15.39 -11.49 1.29
N LEU A 454 15.11 -10.18 1.25
CA LEU A 454 14.25 -9.50 2.23
C LEU A 454 12.79 -9.96 2.13
N ILE A 455 12.30 -10.17 0.91
CA ILE A 455 10.96 -10.71 0.65
C ILE A 455 10.91 -12.19 1.08
N LEU A 456 11.92 -12.98 0.74
CA LEU A 456 12.03 -14.38 1.14
C LEU A 456 12.14 -14.55 2.66
N SER A 457 12.93 -13.71 3.36
CA SER A 457 13.02 -13.77 4.82
C SER A 457 11.67 -13.48 5.50
N ARG A 458 10.86 -12.58 4.91
CA ARG A 458 9.50 -12.28 5.36
C ARG A 458 8.53 -13.44 5.09
N TYR A 459 8.68 -14.13 3.96
CA TYR A 459 7.86 -15.28 3.61
C TYR A 459 8.19 -16.50 4.49
N ILE A 460 9.47 -16.76 4.71
CA ILE A 460 9.96 -17.78 5.64
C ILE A 460 9.46 -17.49 7.06
N TYR A 461 9.48 -16.23 7.50
CA TYR A 461 8.88 -15.79 8.77
C TYR A 461 7.40 -16.22 8.90
N ASN A 462 6.59 -15.98 7.86
CA ASN A 462 5.17 -16.35 7.88
C ASN A 462 4.94 -17.87 7.84
N LEU A 463 5.79 -18.60 7.11
CA LEU A 463 5.75 -20.06 7.03
C LEU A 463 6.10 -20.71 8.37
N VAL A 464 7.18 -20.27 9.02
CA VAL A 464 7.65 -20.82 10.31
C VAL A 464 6.64 -20.55 11.43
N ILE A 465 6.00 -19.37 11.45
CA ILE A 465 4.94 -19.06 12.43
C ILE A 465 3.70 -19.94 12.21
N LYS A 466 3.30 -20.18 10.96
CA LYS A 466 2.15 -21.03 10.64
C LYS A 466 2.41 -22.51 10.93
N SER A 467 3.63 -23.00 10.70
CA SER A 467 3.95 -24.43 10.86
C SER A 467 4.18 -24.85 12.32
N THR A 468 4.54 -23.92 13.21
CA THR A 468 4.97 -24.27 14.57
C THR A 468 3.88 -24.20 15.63
N GLY A 469 2.66 -23.78 15.28
CA GLY A 469 1.47 -23.97 16.12
C GLY A 469 1.70 -23.79 17.63
N THR A 470 2.04 -22.58 18.05
CA THR A 470 2.27 -22.11 19.45
C THR A 470 3.62 -22.42 20.14
N TYR A 471 4.10 -21.41 20.89
CA TYR A 471 5.20 -21.39 21.88
C TYR A 471 6.62 -21.86 21.46
N ILE A 472 7.21 -21.22 20.44
CA ILE A 472 8.67 -21.10 20.46
C ILE A 472 9.04 -20.06 21.51
N ASN A 473 9.84 -20.44 22.51
CA ASN A 473 10.39 -19.56 23.55
C ASN A 473 10.92 -18.26 22.90
N GLU A 474 10.53 -17.07 23.38
CA GLU A 474 10.87 -15.78 22.74
C GLU A 474 12.38 -15.62 22.45
N ARG A 475 13.23 -16.24 23.26
CA ARG A 475 14.69 -16.25 23.08
C ARG A 475 15.13 -16.96 21.79
N PHE A 476 14.54 -18.11 21.45
CA PHE A 476 14.86 -18.82 20.20
C PHE A 476 14.36 -18.06 18.96
N TYR A 477 13.27 -17.30 19.11
CA TYR A 477 12.74 -16.40 18.08
C TYR A 477 13.75 -15.29 17.71
N TYR A 478 14.31 -14.58 18.70
CA TYR A 478 15.28 -13.52 18.43
C TYR A 478 16.60 -14.04 17.86
N VAL A 479 17.04 -15.23 18.29
CA VAL A 479 18.26 -15.88 17.77
C VAL A 479 18.09 -16.27 16.30
N GLY A 480 16.97 -16.89 15.92
CA GLY A 480 16.69 -17.24 14.53
C GLY A 480 16.61 -16.00 13.62
N MET A 481 15.95 -14.94 14.09
CA MET A 481 15.89 -13.65 13.39
C MET A 481 17.28 -13.03 13.19
N PHE A 482 18.12 -13.06 14.23
CA PHE A 482 19.48 -12.56 14.17
C PHE A 482 20.31 -13.33 13.13
N LEU A 483 20.21 -14.67 13.09
CA LEU A 483 20.93 -15.50 12.13
C LEU A 483 20.50 -15.25 10.69
N ILE A 484 19.20 -15.05 10.43
CA ILE A 484 18.70 -14.75 9.07
C ILE A 484 19.18 -13.36 8.62
N ILE A 485 19.09 -12.34 9.49
CA ILE A 485 19.59 -10.99 9.19
C ILE A 485 21.09 -11.03 8.92
N MET A 486 21.85 -11.77 9.74
CA MET A 486 23.28 -11.94 9.57
C MET A 486 23.59 -12.61 8.22
N MET A 487 22.88 -13.69 7.85
CA MET A 487 23.07 -14.38 6.58
C MET A 487 22.77 -13.48 5.36
N VAL A 488 21.68 -12.71 5.41
CA VAL A 488 21.32 -11.73 4.35
C VAL A 488 22.37 -10.62 4.25
N SER A 489 22.90 -10.15 5.39
CA SER A 489 23.94 -9.12 5.41
C SER A 489 25.26 -9.62 4.80
N LEU A 490 25.64 -10.87 5.07
CA LEU A 490 26.84 -11.51 4.51
C LEU A 490 26.72 -11.71 3.00
N LEU A 491 25.55 -12.17 2.51
CA LEU A 491 25.28 -12.29 1.08
C LEU A 491 25.32 -10.93 0.39
N SER A 492 24.69 -9.91 0.98
CA SER A 492 24.70 -8.54 0.44
C SER A 492 26.11 -7.98 0.37
N PHE A 493 26.93 -8.22 1.41
CA PHE A 493 28.32 -7.81 1.46
C PHE A 493 29.18 -8.50 0.39
N SER A 494 29.03 -9.81 0.20
CA SER A 494 29.69 -10.57 -0.87
C SER A 494 29.37 -10.01 -2.26
N PHE A 495 28.10 -9.67 -2.52
CA PHE A 495 27.68 -9.04 -3.76
C PHE A 495 28.29 -7.64 -3.97
N ILE A 496 28.40 -6.84 -2.91
CA ILE A 496 29.08 -5.52 -2.97
C ILE A 496 30.55 -5.70 -3.35
N LEU A 497 31.26 -6.67 -2.74
CA LEU A 497 32.66 -6.95 -3.07
C LEU A 497 32.82 -7.39 -4.53
N MET A 498 31.95 -8.27 -5.01
CA MET A 498 31.96 -8.70 -6.42
C MET A 498 31.71 -7.53 -7.38
N PHE A 499 30.80 -6.61 -7.04
CA PHE A 499 30.52 -5.42 -7.84
C PHE A 499 31.68 -4.43 -7.85
N VAL A 500 32.31 -4.18 -6.69
CA VAL A 500 33.52 -3.33 -6.61
C VAL A 500 34.64 -3.92 -7.46
N HIS A 501 34.86 -5.23 -7.40
CA HIS A 501 35.84 -5.92 -8.24
C HIS A 501 35.53 -5.75 -9.74
N PHE A 502 34.27 -5.89 -10.14
CA PHE A 502 33.83 -5.66 -11.52
C PHE A 502 34.11 -4.22 -12.00
N LEU A 503 33.76 -3.21 -11.20
CA LEU A 503 34.02 -1.80 -11.53
C LEU A 503 35.53 -1.53 -11.66
N TYR A 504 36.33 -2.18 -10.83
CA TYR A 504 37.79 -2.08 -10.90
C TYR A 504 38.31 -2.68 -12.22
N LYS A 505 37.76 -3.84 -12.63
CA LYS A 505 38.11 -4.51 -13.89
C LYS A 505 37.72 -3.68 -15.11
N ASP A 506 36.54 -3.07 -15.13
CA ASP A 506 36.10 -2.18 -16.22
C ASP A 506 36.99 -0.93 -16.33
N LYS A 507 37.41 -0.35 -15.20
CA LYS A 507 38.34 0.79 -15.18
C LYS A 507 39.71 0.39 -15.72
N GLN A 508 40.20 -0.81 -15.39
CA GLN A 508 41.45 -1.33 -15.95
C GLN A 508 41.33 -1.56 -17.46
N ILE A 509 40.26 -2.19 -17.94
CA ILE A 509 40.01 -2.40 -19.37
C ILE A 509 39.92 -1.06 -20.11
N TYR A 510 39.24 -0.06 -19.52
CA TYR A 510 39.16 1.28 -20.10
C TYR A 510 40.53 1.97 -20.18
N ASN A 511 41.34 1.88 -19.13
CA ASN A 511 42.69 2.45 -19.13
C ASN A 511 43.62 1.74 -20.12
N LEU A 512 43.55 0.41 -20.21
CA LEU A 512 44.25 -0.40 -21.23
C LEU A 512 43.79 0.00 -22.65
N SER A 513 42.50 0.26 -22.84
CA SER A 513 41.96 0.72 -24.13
C SER A 513 42.44 2.12 -24.52
N LYS A 514 42.70 3.00 -23.54
CA LYS A 514 43.24 4.35 -23.76
C LYS A 514 44.69 4.33 -24.21
N ILE A 515 45.49 3.45 -23.62
CA ILE A 515 46.88 3.21 -24.05
C ILE A 515 46.85 2.60 -25.46
N ALA A 516 45.94 1.67 -25.73
CA ALA A 516 45.74 1.06 -27.05
C ALA A 516 45.07 1.96 -28.12
N LYS A 517 45.01 3.29 -27.95
CA LYS A 517 44.50 4.25 -28.95
C LYS A 517 45.60 5.05 -29.65
N LYS A 518 46.71 5.25 -28.96
CA LYS A 518 47.88 5.92 -29.51
C LYS A 518 48.92 4.90 -29.91
N ASP A 519 49.83 5.31 -30.78
CA ASP A 519 51.06 4.60 -31.06
C ASP A 519 52.11 5.02 -30.01
N ASP A 520 52.67 4.04 -29.28
CA ASP A 520 53.51 4.30 -28.11
C ASP A 520 54.81 5.06 -28.47
N MET A 521 55.31 4.89 -29.70
CA MET A 521 56.55 5.50 -30.18
C MET A 521 56.38 6.96 -30.64
N THR A 522 55.21 7.29 -31.19
CA THR A 522 55.00 8.57 -31.91
C THR A 522 53.97 9.48 -31.27
N GLY A 523 53.16 8.98 -30.32
CA GLY A 523 52.09 9.75 -29.69
C GLY A 523 50.90 10.08 -30.61
N ALA A 524 50.99 9.74 -31.90
CA ALA A 524 49.92 9.79 -32.89
C ALA A 524 48.82 8.75 -32.58
N LEU A 525 47.66 8.84 -33.22
CA LEU A 525 46.67 7.77 -33.14
C LEU A 525 47.20 6.53 -33.86
N ASN A 526 46.95 5.34 -33.33
CA ASN A 526 47.23 4.12 -34.08
C ASN A 526 46.20 3.93 -35.21
N ARG A 527 46.57 3.10 -36.20
CA ARG A 527 45.75 2.79 -37.38
C ARG A 527 44.27 2.57 -37.07
N ARG A 528 43.97 1.75 -36.06
CA ARG A 528 42.58 1.40 -35.71
C ARG A 528 41.80 2.64 -35.23
N GLU A 529 42.36 3.44 -34.33
CA GLU A 529 41.67 4.61 -33.81
C GLU A 529 41.60 5.75 -34.83
N GLY A 530 42.65 5.95 -35.63
CA GLY A 530 42.65 6.96 -36.69
C GLY A 530 41.60 6.72 -37.76
N LEU A 531 41.44 5.47 -38.23
CA LEU A 531 40.38 5.11 -39.19
C LEU A 531 38.97 5.28 -38.60
N ARG A 532 38.80 4.98 -37.31
CA ARG A 532 37.53 5.23 -36.60
C ARG A 532 37.19 6.73 -36.59
N VAL A 533 38.17 7.57 -36.26
CA VAL A 533 38.02 9.04 -36.22
C VAL A 533 37.73 9.59 -37.62
N LEU A 534 38.45 9.14 -38.65
CA LEU A 534 38.18 9.54 -40.03
C LEU A 534 36.74 9.23 -40.45
N LYS A 535 36.23 8.04 -40.10
CA LYS A 535 34.85 7.64 -40.40
C LYS A 535 33.82 8.54 -39.72
N GLU A 536 34.10 9.01 -38.51
CA GLU A 536 33.25 9.96 -37.78
C GLU A 536 33.30 11.36 -38.41
N MET A 537 34.50 11.83 -38.76
CA MET A 537 34.69 13.14 -39.40
C MET A 537 34.06 13.21 -40.79
N ILE A 538 34.13 12.14 -41.60
CA ILE A 538 33.43 12.07 -42.89
C ILE A 538 31.91 12.20 -42.71
N LYS A 539 31.33 11.51 -41.71
CA LYS A 539 29.89 11.62 -41.43
C LYS A 539 29.51 13.05 -41.04
N GLU A 540 30.30 13.66 -40.16
CA GLU A 540 30.05 15.04 -39.74
C GLU A 540 30.20 16.02 -40.90
N ALA A 541 31.24 15.87 -41.73
CA ALA A 541 31.49 16.70 -42.88
C ALA A 541 30.35 16.63 -43.92
N LYS A 542 29.84 15.42 -44.22
CA LYS A 542 28.68 15.23 -45.11
C LYS A 542 27.41 15.87 -44.55
N ILE A 543 27.15 15.75 -43.25
CA ILE A 543 25.96 16.35 -42.60
C ILE A 543 26.03 17.89 -42.58
N LYS A 544 27.22 18.44 -42.31
CA LYS A 544 27.42 19.88 -42.12
C LYS A 544 27.91 20.61 -43.38
N ASN A 545 28.02 19.90 -44.50
CA ASN A 545 28.60 20.38 -45.75
C ASN A 545 29.95 21.09 -45.55
N LYS A 546 30.88 20.44 -44.85
CA LYS A 546 32.24 20.96 -44.58
C LYS A 546 33.28 20.28 -45.47
N ASP A 547 34.31 21.03 -45.83
CA ASP A 547 35.51 20.48 -46.49
C ASP A 547 36.24 19.52 -45.53
N LEU A 548 36.70 18.38 -46.02
CA LEU A 548 37.57 17.46 -45.28
C LEU A 548 38.67 17.00 -46.23
N THR A 549 39.93 17.13 -45.83
CA THR A 549 41.07 16.66 -46.63
C THR A 549 41.89 15.68 -45.82
N VAL A 550 42.25 14.56 -46.44
CA VAL A 550 43.28 13.64 -45.90
C VAL A 550 44.59 13.85 -46.64
N CYS A 551 45.69 13.68 -45.94
CA CYS A 551 47.03 13.69 -46.51
C CYS A 551 47.76 12.41 -46.08
N PHE A 552 48.14 11.58 -47.04
CA PHE A 552 48.99 10.43 -46.82
C PHE A 552 50.43 10.90 -46.83
N VAL A 553 51.23 10.51 -45.84
CA VAL A 553 52.59 10.97 -45.60
C VAL A 553 53.49 9.76 -45.36
N ASP A 554 54.67 9.78 -45.96
CA ASP A 554 55.72 8.76 -45.83
C ASP A 554 57.05 9.47 -45.53
N ILE A 555 57.80 8.96 -44.55
CA ILE A 555 59.08 9.56 -44.14
C ILE A 555 60.20 9.12 -45.10
N ASP A 556 60.79 10.10 -45.80
CA ASP A 556 61.88 9.83 -46.73
C ASP A 556 63.16 9.42 -46.00
N ASN A 557 63.92 8.53 -46.63
CA ASN A 557 65.23 8.02 -46.18
C ASN A 557 65.24 7.22 -44.87
N LEU A 558 64.09 6.81 -44.33
CA LEU A 558 64.07 6.01 -43.09
C LEU A 558 64.88 4.71 -43.22
N LYS A 559 64.76 4.01 -44.36
CA LYS A 559 65.55 2.79 -44.62
C LYS A 559 67.06 3.05 -44.59
N TYR A 560 67.51 4.16 -45.18
CA TYR A 560 68.93 4.53 -45.14
C TYR A 560 69.42 4.77 -43.71
N VAL A 561 68.62 5.43 -42.88
CA VAL A 561 68.96 5.66 -41.47
C VAL A 561 69.00 4.35 -40.69
N ASN A 562 68.00 3.47 -40.87
CA ASN A 562 67.97 2.15 -40.24
C ASN A 562 69.19 1.31 -40.62
N ASP A 563 69.55 1.26 -41.90
CA ASP A 563 70.61 0.40 -42.41
C ASP A 563 72.01 0.91 -42.02
N ASN A 564 72.23 2.23 -41.89
CA ASN A 564 73.55 2.82 -41.63
C ASN A 564 73.78 3.29 -40.18
N LEU A 565 72.72 3.68 -39.47
CA LEU A 565 72.79 4.24 -38.11
C LEU A 565 72.05 3.37 -37.08
N GLY A 566 71.38 2.31 -37.55
CA GLY A 566 70.67 1.33 -36.72
C GLY A 566 69.23 1.73 -36.43
N HIS A 567 68.43 0.73 -36.06
CA HIS A 567 66.99 0.90 -35.80
C HIS A 567 66.66 1.89 -34.68
N LYS A 568 67.53 2.07 -33.68
CA LYS A 568 67.31 3.06 -32.62
C LYS A 568 67.27 4.49 -33.15
N GLU A 569 68.16 4.81 -34.09
CA GLU A 569 68.21 6.12 -34.73
C GLU A 569 67.00 6.32 -35.65
N GLY A 570 66.59 5.26 -36.36
CA GLY A 570 65.35 5.27 -37.16
C GLY A 570 64.10 5.49 -36.31
N ASP A 571 63.97 4.82 -35.16
CA ASP A 571 62.87 5.05 -34.22
C ASP A 571 62.87 6.50 -33.71
N SER A 572 64.05 7.05 -33.39
CA SER A 572 64.19 8.46 -33.00
C SER A 572 63.78 9.40 -34.13
N LEU A 573 64.11 9.09 -35.38
CA LEU A 573 63.68 9.86 -36.54
C LEU A 573 62.15 9.88 -36.66
N ILE A 574 61.51 8.71 -36.58
CA ILE A 574 60.05 8.58 -36.68
C ILE A 574 59.36 9.37 -35.57
N SER A 575 59.88 9.28 -34.34
CA SER A 575 59.35 9.99 -33.18
C SER A 575 59.47 11.52 -33.36
N ASN A 576 60.65 12.01 -33.74
CA ASN A 576 60.89 13.45 -33.95
C ASN A 576 60.02 14.03 -35.08
N VAL A 577 59.89 13.32 -36.20
CA VAL A 577 59.05 13.77 -37.33
C VAL A 577 57.57 13.80 -36.91
N SER A 578 57.12 12.80 -36.16
CA SER A 578 55.75 12.77 -35.63
C SER A 578 55.48 13.96 -34.72
N ASP A 579 56.40 14.28 -33.82
CA ASP A 579 56.30 15.44 -32.93
C ASP A 579 56.26 16.77 -33.70
N ILE A 580 57.09 16.92 -34.74
CA ILE A 580 57.07 18.09 -35.62
C ILE A 580 55.69 18.24 -36.27
N ILE A 581 55.15 17.15 -36.84
CA ILE A 581 53.83 17.18 -37.47
C ILE A 581 52.77 17.57 -36.44
N ILE A 582 52.66 16.85 -35.32
CA ILE A 582 51.66 17.08 -34.26
C ILE A 582 51.69 18.52 -33.77
N ASN A 583 52.87 19.11 -33.56
CA ASN A 583 53.01 20.48 -33.07
C ASN A 583 52.55 21.56 -34.07
N LYS A 584 52.40 21.23 -35.36
CA LYS A 584 51.88 22.16 -36.38
C LYS A 584 50.41 21.94 -36.74
N LEU A 585 49.81 20.88 -36.21
CA LEU A 585 48.39 20.58 -36.36
C LEU A 585 47.52 21.43 -35.43
N ARG A 586 46.29 21.71 -35.88
CA ARG A 586 45.28 22.30 -35.01
C ARG A 586 44.66 21.21 -34.14
N LYS A 587 43.98 21.61 -33.07
CA LYS A 587 43.24 20.67 -32.20
C LYS A 587 42.17 19.84 -32.93
N SER A 588 41.66 20.34 -34.06
CA SER A 588 40.68 19.66 -34.92
C SER A 588 41.30 18.67 -35.89
N ASP A 589 42.62 18.76 -36.13
CA ASP A 589 43.34 17.91 -37.07
C ASP A 589 43.93 16.72 -36.33
N VAL A 590 44.08 15.60 -37.01
CA VAL A 590 44.47 14.33 -36.39
C VAL A 590 45.58 13.68 -37.19
N LEU A 591 46.67 13.31 -36.50
CA LEU A 591 47.71 12.46 -37.05
C LEU A 591 47.45 11.01 -36.64
N CYS A 592 47.49 10.11 -37.62
CA CYS A 592 47.38 8.67 -37.45
C CYS A 592 48.60 7.98 -38.04
N ARG A 593 49.22 7.04 -37.32
CA ARG A 593 50.26 6.16 -37.86
C ARG A 593 49.60 4.91 -38.46
N LEU A 594 49.79 4.70 -39.77
CA LEU A 594 49.21 3.58 -40.52
C LEU A 594 50.13 2.35 -40.57
N GLY A 595 51.44 2.58 -40.55
CA GLY A 595 52.50 1.58 -40.72
C GLY A 595 53.83 2.03 -40.10
N GLY A 596 54.96 1.51 -40.61
CA GLY A 596 56.30 1.81 -40.10
C GLY A 596 56.64 3.30 -40.18
N ASP A 597 56.74 3.82 -41.40
CA ASP A 597 57.01 5.22 -41.79
C ASP A 597 55.78 5.96 -42.32
N GLU A 598 54.63 5.28 -42.38
CA GLU A 598 53.42 5.80 -43.02
C GLU A 598 52.47 6.46 -42.02
N PHE A 599 52.05 7.67 -42.35
CA PHE A 599 51.10 8.47 -41.58
C PHE A 599 49.94 8.97 -42.43
N LEU A 600 48.80 9.14 -41.78
CA LEU A 600 47.62 9.77 -42.34
C LEU A 600 47.27 10.99 -41.50
N LEU A 601 47.32 12.15 -42.14
CA LEU A 601 46.88 13.41 -41.58
C LEU A 601 45.43 13.66 -42.01
N ILE A 602 44.53 13.86 -41.05
CA ILE A 602 43.11 14.14 -41.27
C ILE A 602 42.84 15.58 -40.85
N MET A 603 42.43 16.45 -41.78
CA MET A 603 42.24 17.89 -41.53
C MET A 603 40.76 18.28 -41.67
N ASP A 604 40.16 18.71 -40.56
CA ASP A 604 38.76 19.16 -40.52
C ASP A 604 38.58 20.55 -41.14
N ASN A 605 37.45 20.77 -41.81
CA ASN A 605 37.09 22.05 -42.42
C ASN A 605 38.21 22.63 -43.31
N CYS A 606 38.85 21.74 -44.07
CA CYS A 606 40.07 22.02 -44.80
C CYS A 606 39.98 21.47 -46.22
N ASN A 607 40.15 22.36 -47.21
CA ASN A 607 40.32 21.99 -48.61
C ASN A 607 41.80 21.79 -48.96
N THR A 608 42.07 21.31 -50.18
CA THR A 608 43.43 20.99 -50.64
C THR A 608 44.40 22.18 -50.58
N LEU A 609 43.94 23.41 -50.87
CA LEU A 609 44.77 24.61 -50.82
C LEU A 609 45.21 24.96 -49.39
N LYS A 610 44.29 24.85 -48.43
CA LYS A 610 44.60 25.04 -47.00
C LYS A 610 45.51 23.92 -46.49
N ALA A 611 45.27 22.69 -46.91
CA ALA A 611 46.08 21.53 -46.55
C ALA A 611 47.55 21.69 -47.00
N LYS A 612 47.79 22.17 -48.22
CA LYS A 612 49.14 22.52 -48.71
C LYS A 612 49.84 23.56 -47.82
N LYS A 613 49.12 24.56 -47.30
CA LYS A 613 49.69 25.55 -46.36
C LYS A 613 50.08 24.91 -45.03
N VAL A 614 49.30 23.96 -44.51
CA VAL A 614 49.65 23.21 -43.30
C VAL A 614 50.93 22.44 -43.52
N LEU A 615 51.02 21.73 -44.65
CA LEU A 615 52.16 20.91 -44.97
C LEU A 615 53.44 21.72 -45.25
N ASN A 616 53.33 22.87 -45.92
CA ASN A 616 54.49 23.77 -46.08
C ASN A 616 55.06 24.22 -44.73
N ARG A 617 54.22 24.47 -43.73
CA ARG A 617 54.69 24.79 -42.37
C ARG A 617 55.36 23.61 -41.69
N ILE A 618 54.94 22.38 -42.00
CA ILE A 618 55.59 21.16 -41.51
C ILE A 618 56.96 21.01 -42.18
N ASN A 619 57.02 21.11 -43.51
CA ASN A 619 58.27 20.99 -44.28
C ASN A 619 59.33 22.01 -43.83
N LEU A 620 58.96 23.28 -43.59
CA LEU A 620 59.88 24.29 -43.07
C LEU A 620 60.53 23.91 -41.72
N GLU A 621 59.85 23.11 -40.90
CA GLU A 621 60.40 22.67 -39.61
C GLU A 621 61.20 21.39 -39.75
N ILE A 622 60.87 20.55 -40.74
CA ILE A 622 61.72 19.44 -41.16
C ILE A 622 63.05 19.97 -41.71
N ASP A 623 63.03 21.07 -42.47
CA ASP A 623 64.25 21.74 -42.94
C ASP A 623 65.09 22.25 -41.77
N LYS A 624 64.48 22.95 -40.79
CA LYS A 624 65.17 23.34 -39.56
C LYS A 624 65.70 22.15 -38.76
N PHE A 625 64.95 21.05 -38.73
CA PHE A 625 65.39 19.80 -38.10
C PHE A 625 66.62 19.23 -38.81
N ASN A 626 66.70 19.33 -40.14
CA ASN A 626 67.85 18.90 -40.93
C ASN A 626 69.08 19.80 -40.76
N ASP A 627 68.88 21.10 -40.47
CA ASP A 627 69.96 22.08 -40.32
C ASP A 627 70.57 22.12 -38.89
N PHE A 628 70.05 21.31 -37.96
CA PHE A 628 70.59 21.21 -36.60
C PHE A 628 71.98 20.54 -36.60
N GLU A 629 72.99 21.21 -36.01
CA GLU A 629 74.37 20.72 -35.95
C GLU A 629 74.46 19.33 -35.30
N GLY A 630 75.23 18.43 -35.92
CA GLY A 630 75.51 17.08 -35.40
C GLY A 630 74.65 15.94 -35.97
N LYS A 631 73.79 16.17 -36.97
CA LYS A 631 73.05 15.09 -37.66
C LYS A 631 73.78 14.57 -38.91
N ASN A 632 73.89 13.24 -38.99
CA ASN A 632 74.59 12.54 -40.08
C ASN A 632 73.69 12.25 -41.30
N TYR A 633 72.45 12.73 -41.32
CA TYR A 633 71.49 12.46 -42.39
C TYR A 633 70.47 13.61 -42.53
N LYS A 634 69.87 13.70 -43.72
CA LYS A 634 68.72 14.58 -43.99
C LYS A 634 67.48 13.74 -44.28
N THR A 635 66.35 14.17 -43.75
CA THR A 635 65.04 13.55 -43.99
C THR A 635 64.10 14.51 -44.73
N GLY A 636 63.06 13.97 -45.32
CA GLY A 636 62.01 14.71 -46.01
C GLY A 636 60.68 13.98 -45.83
N LEU A 637 59.62 14.54 -46.40
CA LEU A 637 58.31 13.91 -46.42
C LEU A 637 57.87 13.74 -47.87
N SER A 638 57.50 12.52 -48.23
CA SER A 638 56.72 12.24 -49.42
C SER A 638 55.24 12.24 -49.06
N TYR A 639 54.40 12.92 -49.83
CA TYR A 639 53.00 13.12 -49.44
C TYR A 639 52.02 13.29 -50.60
N GLY A 640 50.76 12.97 -50.34
CA GLY A 640 49.65 13.09 -51.29
C GLY A 640 48.36 13.52 -50.60
N PHE A 641 47.55 14.32 -51.28
CA PHE A 641 46.29 14.85 -50.73
C PHE A 641 45.09 14.23 -51.44
N ALA A 642 44.02 13.97 -50.69
CA ALA A 642 42.71 13.71 -51.24
C ALA A 642 41.64 14.46 -50.45
N GLU A 643 40.80 15.20 -51.18
CA GLU A 643 39.69 15.96 -50.62
C GLU A 643 38.40 15.16 -50.72
N LEU A 644 37.61 15.15 -49.65
CA LEU A 644 36.35 14.43 -49.57
C LEU A 644 35.36 15.02 -50.57
N LYS A 645 34.90 14.19 -51.52
CA LYS A 645 33.79 14.49 -52.43
C LYS A 645 32.58 13.63 -52.09
N GLU A 646 31.39 14.04 -52.52
CA GLU A 646 30.12 13.41 -52.12
C GLU A 646 30.06 11.90 -52.37
N SER A 647 30.61 11.44 -53.51
CA SER A 647 30.55 10.06 -54.00
C SER A 647 31.64 9.13 -53.43
N ILE A 648 32.61 9.64 -52.68
CA ILE A 648 33.81 8.87 -52.29
C ILE A 648 33.59 8.20 -50.92
N ASN A 649 34.00 6.93 -50.81
CA ASN A 649 34.02 6.18 -49.55
C ASN A 649 35.38 6.31 -48.82
N ILE A 650 35.49 5.81 -47.58
CA ILE A 650 36.71 6.01 -46.77
C ILE A 650 37.96 5.37 -47.39
N ASP A 651 37.83 4.18 -47.97
CA ASP A 651 38.95 3.42 -48.51
C ASP A 651 39.44 4.07 -49.81
N GLU A 652 38.51 4.49 -50.67
CA GLU A 652 38.80 5.22 -51.91
C GLU A 652 39.46 6.58 -51.63
N LEU A 653 39.05 7.29 -50.57
CA LEU A 653 39.67 8.55 -50.16
C LEU A 653 41.13 8.36 -49.75
N ILE A 654 41.43 7.31 -48.98
CA ILE A 654 42.80 6.98 -48.56
C ILE A 654 43.63 6.52 -49.76
N GLU A 655 43.06 5.68 -50.64
CA GLU A 655 43.74 5.18 -51.83
C GLU A 655 44.13 6.30 -52.80
N LEU A 656 43.28 7.33 -52.97
CA LEU A 656 43.60 8.51 -53.77
C LEU A 656 44.79 9.28 -53.20
N ALA A 657 44.83 9.46 -51.87
CA ALA A 657 45.92 10.15 -51.21
C ALA A 657 47.23 9.36 -51.27
N ASP A 658 47.17 8.04 -51.13
CA ASP A 658 48.32 7.12 -51.26
C ASP A 658 48.90 7.15 -52.69
N LYS A 659 48.04 7.07 -53.72
CA LYS A 659 48.47 7.19 -55.13
C LYS A 659 49.19 8.51 -55.41
N GLU A 660 48.69 9.62 -54.87
CA GLU A 660 49.34 10.93 -54.99
C GLU A 660 50.69 10.98 -54.24
N MET A 661 50.75 10.38 -53.04
CA MET A 661 51.99 10.28 -52.26
C MET A 661 53.05 9.49 -53.01
N TYR A 662 52.67 8.36 -53.61
CA TYR A 662 53.59 7.52 -54.35
C TYR A 662 54.16 8.23 -55.60
N LYS A 663 53.36 9.06 -56.28
CA LYS A 663 53.85 9.93 -57.38
C LYS A 663 54.86 10.94 -56.85
N ASN A 664 54.57 11.58 -55.72
CA ASN A 664 55.47 12.53 -55.08
C ASN A 664 56.81 11.87 -54.68
N LYS A 665 56.76 10.67 -54.07
CA LYS A 665 57.94 9.87 -53.70
C LYS A 665 58.84 9.54 -54.89
N LYS A 666 58.24 9.17 -56.03
CA LYS A 666 58.99 8.93 -57.28
C LYS A 666 59.70 10.19 -57.80
N LEU A 667 59.02 11.34 -57.77
CA LEU A 667 59.59 12.61 -58.18
C LEU A 667 60.75 13.04 -57.28
N ASN A 668 60.58 12.96 -55.96
CA ASN A 668 61.62 13.26 -54.99
C ASN A 668 62.85 12.38 -55.23
N LYS A 669 62.65 11.06 -55.41
CA LYS A 669 63.75 10.13 -55.71
C LYS A 669 64.50 10.46 -57.01
N ALA A 670 63.78 10.88 -58.06
CA ALA A 670 64.40 11.31 -59.31
C ALA A 670 65.25 12.58 -59.14
N ILE A 671 64.78 13.55 -58.36
CA ILE A 671 65.53 14.78 -58.04
C ILE A 671 66.80 14.45 -57.24
N TYR A 672 66.70 13.61 -56.21
CA TYR A 672 67.87 13.18 -55.41
C TYR A 672 68.90 12.40 -56.24
N THR A 673 68.46 11.60 -57.22
CA THR A 673 69.38 10.86 -58.10
C THR A 673 70.06 11.80 -59.11
N LYS A 674 69.38 12.86 -59.56
CA LYS A 674 69.92 13.85 -60.51
C LYS A 674 70.90 14.84 -59.86
N ASN A 675 70.83 15.04 -58.54
CA ASN A 675 71.76 15.88 -57.78
C ASN A 675 72.99 15.09 -57.24
N ARG A 676 73.07 13.78 -57.48
CA ARG A 676 74.21 12.91 -57.12
C ARG A 676 75.12 12.55 -58.30
N ASN A 677 74.69 12.88 -59.52
CA ASN A 677 75.50 12.89 -60.74
C ASN A 677 75.78 14.33 -61.11
#